data_AF-A0AAX6MKT2-F1
#
_entry.id   AF-A0AAX6MKT2-F1
#
_cell.length_a   1.000
_cell.length_b   1.000
_cell.length_c   1.000
_cell.angle_alpha   90.00
_cell.angle_beta   90.00
_cell.angle_gamma   90.00
#
_symmetry.space_group_name_H-M   'P 1'
#
loop_
_entity.id
_entity.type
_entity.pdbx_description
1 polymer ?
#
loop_
_entity_poly.entity_id
_entity_poly.type
_entity_poly.pdbx_seq_one_letter_code
_entity_poly.pdbx_strand_id
1 'polypeptide(L)'
;MQIYTFQKEEDLNQLIEIIRPLRISNILENVAQLRHVTQTIAVRGRPRTDFYKGEGTIPDNVVHEVAATLPIGDHTWVYYGMSYGPPHIRQYKLSIIDTEFKKVPGARRIDPSTLPQDEYFWARDRIASGTPELEELRWVNWMPNGAHIAFSPVSPIRGTDATKLFELAKRRHEEFGVDLFPAFCVGLREMHLIVELVYDRADPKRRKDVLDCLRHMVDDAAGCGYGEYRTHLVLMDQVAGTYNWNDGALMKFHEKLKDALDPNGIMAPGRCGIWPKKYRNRGWEMTESSGENSQGDGAKPSVEKGEEVLTCDSIPLANKWPLGIDLLTRTLVASDELCVMEFFLDNFRKFGNTFRQVVGWSESLMTIDSAVIEAVLMTNAKDWGLGFRRIIFSPLLGDSIFIQEGSAWRHSRDILRPHFYHRNYESLDILRPHIDNLLQVMTSTTTTDIIDLEPLFFHLTLDLTTEFLFGESVGSQSLGASTESREFEEAFNVAQSVSAKRLRFQKFHWLVGGKKLRNACNIIHRFVDRIIHKALATSVDEKNSGRPPFLRNIAQYYPGRDTLRGHTISILTAGRDTTASFLSWTFFHLLRHPSVIAKLQLEISQVDETVNPLTRADLLRLMLRLHPPLPLISRTALRDTILPAGGPDGRSPVLIPKGTSVLYSSYCIHRRPDIYGMDAELFRPERWDEEPLCSRETTHRGWTYLPFGGGPRTCLGMDFSLTGGAYTIVRILQRFPSIKLPVGERIQVSGKEKQITTLSLKPADGCKVDLGKV
;
A
#
# COMPACT_ATOMS: atom_id res chain seq x y z
N MET A 1 33.66 14.96 8.90
CA MET A 1 33.70 13.70 9.67
C MET A 1 34.98 13.60 10.51
N GLN A 2 34.88 12.99 11.69
CA GLN A 2 36.01 12.57 12.53
C GLN A 2 35.76 11.14 13.05
N ILE A 3 36.80 10.32 13.15
CA ILE A 3 36.70 8.90 13.54
C ILE A 3 37.84 8.56 14.50
N TYR A 4 37.51 7.91 15.62
CA TYR A 4 38.45 7.44 16.63
C TYR A 4 38.15 5.97 16.99
N THR A 5 39.19 5.16 17.10
CA THR A 5 39.08 3.75 17.48
C THR A 5 39.82 3.46 18.78
N PHE A 6 39.26 2.54 19.57
CA PHE A 6 39.76 2.13 20.87
C PHE A 6 39.73 0.60 20.97
N GLN A 7 40.82 -0.01 21.44
CA GLN A 7 41.02 -1.45 21.31
C GLN A 7 40.42 -2.27 22.46
N LYS A 8 40.30 -1.70 23.66
CA LYS A 8 39.93 -2.47 24.83
C LYS A 8 38.46 -2.31 25.17
N GLU A 9 37.82 -3.40 25.57
CA GLU A 9 36.43 -3.37 26.03
C GLU A 9 36.30 -2.51 27.29
N GLU A 10 37.28 -2.61 28.20
CA GLU A 10 37.36 -1.87 29.46
C GLU A 10 37.41 -0.33 29.32
N ASP A 11 37.77 0.17 28.13
CA ASP A 11 37.85 1.62 27.86
C ASP A 11 36.47 2.29 27.91
N LEU A 12 35.37 1.52 27.84
CA LEU A 12 33.99 2.04 27.79
C LEU A 12 33.69 3.06 28.90
N ASN A 13 34.12 2.79 30.13
CA ASN A 13 33.86 3.70 31.25
C ASN A 13 34.54 5.06 31.02
N GLN A 14 35.84 5.05 30.72
CA GLN A 14 36.62 6.26 30.47
C GLN A 14 36.08 7.02 29.24
N LEU A 15 35.67 6.31 28.18
CA LEU A 15 35.11 6.89 26.98
C LEU A 15 33.82 7.67 27.25
N ILE A 16 32.92 7.13 28.06
CA ILE A 16 31.68 7.83 28.44
C ILE A 16 31.98 9.04 29.33
N GLU A 17 32.94 8.95 30.25
CA GLU A 17 33.38 10.07 31.09
C GLU A 17 34.04 11.20 30.26
N ILE A 18 34.67 10.87 29.12
CA ILE A 18 35.19 11.84 28.13
C ILE A 18 34.05 12.43 27.28
N ILE A 19 33.18 11.58 26.74
CA ILE A 19 32.09 11.99 25.84
C ILE A 19 31.10 12.91 26.55
N ARG A 20 30.76 12.63 27.81
CA ARG A 20 29.77 13.38 28.59
C ARG A 20 30.02 14.89 28.62
N PRO A 21 31.14 15.41 29.15
CA PRO A 21 31.37 16.85 29.21
C PRO A 21 31.42 17.46 27.81
N LEU A 22 32.03 16.78 26.83
CA LEU A 22 32.10 17.27 25.45
C LEU A 22 30.72 17.37 24.78
N ARG A 23 29.81 16.45 25.10
CA ARG A 23 28.44 16.45 24.60
C ARG A 23 27.59 17.52 25.28
N ILE A 24 27.68 17.64 26.62
CA ILE A 24 26.96 18.66 27.41
C ILE A 24 27.40 20.07 27.00
N SER A 25 28.69 20.28 26.73
CA SER A 25 29.22 21.56 26.26
C SER A 25 29.01 21.80 24.75
N ASN A 26 28.30 20.90 24.07
CA ASN A 26 28.01 20.95 22.64
C ASN A 26 29.28 21.06 21.75
N ILE A 27 30.42 20.52 22.23
CA ILE A 27 31.62 20.31 21.41
C ILE A 27 31.40 19.11 20.49
N LEU A 28 30.75 18.05 20.99
CA LEU A 28 30.11 17.03 20.16
C LEU A 28 28.71 17.50 19.81
N GLU A 29 28.52 17.97 18.58
CA GLU A 29 27.29 18.63 18.14
C GLU A 29 26.18 17.63 17.79
N ASN A 30 26.53 16.51 17.17
CA ASN A 30 25.61 15.39 16.97
C ASN A 30 25.40 14.61 18.27
N VAL A 31 24.36 13.78 18.32
CA VAL A 31 24.28 12.69 19.30
C VAL A 31 25.55 11.86 19.18
N ALA A 32 26.32 11.79 20.26
CA ALA A 32 27.61 11.12 20.24
C ALA A 32 27.35 9.60 20.23
N GLN A 33 27.82 8.92 19.19
CA GLN A 33 27.64 7.49 19.04
C GLN A 33 28.97 6.77 19.26
N LEU A 34 28.99 5.87 20.25
CA LEU A 34 30.08 4.95 20.50
C LEU A 34 29.59 3.55 20.14
N ARG A 35 30.11 2.99 19.05
CA ARG A 35 29.66 1.70 18.51
C ARG A 35 30.66 0.61 18.81
N HIS A 36 30.15 -0.58 19.01
CA HIS A 36 30.96 -1.78 19.10
C HIS A 36 31.35 -2.30 17.72
N VAL A 37 32.50 -2.94 17.63
CA VAL A 37 33.10 -3.47 16.41
C VAL A 37 32.21 -4.45 15.65
N THR A 38 31.39 -5.25 16.35
CA THR A 38 30.44 -6.19 15.73
C THR A 38 29.48 -5.49 14.79
N GLN A 39 29.03 -4.28 15.14
CA GLN A 39 28.15 -3.49 14.28
C GLN A 39 28.89 -2.95 13.05
N THR A 40 30.15 -2.53 13.20
CA THR A 40 31.01 -2.09 12.08
C THR A 40 31.27 -3.22 11.08
N ILE A 41 31.40 -4.46 11.55
CA ILE A 41 31.53 -5.63 10.67
C ILE A 41 30.19 -5.90 9.95
N ALA A 42 29.07 -5.89 10.68
CA ALA A 42 27.78 -6.27 10.13
C ALA A 42 27.24 -5.31 9.06
N VAL A 43 27.46 -3.99 9.19
CA VAL A 43 27.01 -2.99 8.20
C VAL A 43 27.59 -3.18 6.79
N ARG A 44 28.63 -4.03 6.63
CA ARG A 44 29.15 -4.44 5.33
C ARG A 44 28.22 -5.38 4.56
N GLY A 45 27.16 -5.88 5.20
CA GLY A 45 26.11 -6.68 4.57
C GLY A 45 26.48 -8.12 4.25
N ARG A 46 27.59 -8.61 4.80
CA ARG A 46 28.04 -9.99 4.70
C ARG A 46 27.36 -10.84 5.78
N PRO A 47 26.95 -12.08 5.48
CA PRO A 47 26.34 -12.96 6.47
C PRO A 47 27.34 -13.39 7.54
N ARG A 48 26.86 -13.69 8.74
CA ARG A 48 27.67 -14.19 9.87
C ARG A 48 28.59 -15.34 9.46
N THR A 49 28.11 -16.24 8.61
CA THR A 49 28.82 -17.44 8.14
C THR A 49 30.07 -17.17 7.32
N ASP A 50 30.24 -15.95 6.80
CA ASP A 50 31.48 -15.53 6.13
C ASP A 50 32.62 -15.34 7.14
N PHE A 51 32.28 -15.08 8.41
CA PHE A 51 33.23 -14.82 9.48
C PHE A 51 33.31 -15.98 10.50
N TYR A 52 32.16 -16.52 10.90
CA TYR A 52 32.08 -17.57 11.91
C TYR A 52 30.89 -18.51 11.67
N LYS A 53 31.17 -19.82 11.65
CA LYS A 53 30.19 -20.88 11.39
C LYS A 53 29.79 -21.70 12.61
N GLY A 54 30.39 -21.42 13.78
CA GLY A 54 30.04 -22.12 15.02
C GLY A 54 28.70 -21.66 15.60
N GLU A 55 28.17 -22.45 16.53
CA GLU A 55 26.95 -22.13 17.30
C GLU A 55 27.23 -21.08 18.39
N GLY A 56 26.18 -20.45 18.92
CA GLY A 56 26.30 -19.44 19.98
C GLY A 56 26.73 -18.06 19.48
N THR A 57 27.30 -17.25 20.38
CA THR A 57 27.85 -15.93 20.05
C THR A 57 29.18 -16.06 19.30
N ILE A 58 29.47 -15.13 18.40
CA ILE A 58 30.79 -15.04 17.76
C ILE A 58 31.86 -14.75 18.82
N PRO A 59 32.95 -15.55 18.90
CA PRO A 59 34.01 -15.32 19.88
C PRO A 59 34.77 -14.01 19.65
N ASP A 60 35.13 -13.31 20.73
CA ASP A 60 35.82 -12.01 20.68
C ASP A 60 37.12 -12.07 19.85
N ASN A 61 37.90 -13.16 19.94
CA ASN A 61 39.13 -13.30 19.14
C ASN A 61 38.85 -13.32 17.63
N VAL A 62 37.75 -13.94 17.18
CA VAL A 62 37.34 -13.96 15.77
C VAL A 62 36.88 -12.56 15.34
N VAL A 63 36.16 -11.85 16.21
CA VAL A 63 35.75 -10.46 15.96
C VAL A 63 36.98 -9.57 15.75
N HIS A 64 37.99 -9.69 16.61
CA HIS A 64 39.25 -8.93 16.49
C HIS A 64 40.08 -9.30 15.25
N GLU A 65 40.16 -10.58 14.89
CA GLU A 65 40.81 -11.03 13.64
C GLU A 65 40.15 -10.39 12.40
N VAL A 66 38.83 -10.33 12.35
CA VAL A 66 38.09 -9.67 11.27
C VAL A 66 38.28 -8.16 11.33
N ALA A 67 38.21 -7.55 12.52
CA ALA A 67 38.37 -6.11 12.71
C ALA A 67 39.76 -5.61 12.25
N ALA A 68 40.81 -6.41 12.47
CA ALA A 68 42.17 -6.11 12.00
C ALA A 68 42.26 -5.95 10.47
N THR A 69 41.35 -6.55 9.71
CA THR A 69 41.29 -6.44 8.24
C THR A 69 40.51 -5.20 7.74
N LEU A 70 39.81 -4.49 8.63
CA LEU A 70 39.03 -3.31 8.25
C LEU A 70 39.95 -2.11 7.99
N PRO A 71 39.55 -1.14 7.14
CA PRO A 71 40.34 0.08 6.89
C PRO A 71 40.64 0.92 8.15
N ILE A 72 39.80 0.82 9.18
CA ILE A 72 40.02 1.49 10.48
C ILE A 72 40.86 0.64 11.47
N GLY A 73 41.27 -0.55 11.05
CA GLY A 73 42.06 -1.53 11.82
C GLY A 73 41.34 -2.10 13.04
N ASP A 74 42.06 -2.91 13.81
CA ASP A 74 41.54 -3.58 15.00
C ASP A 74 41.07 -2.61 16.10
N HIS A 75 39.87 -2.84 16.62
CA HIS A 75 39.21 -2.03 17.64
C HIS A 75 38.06 -2.80 18.29
N THR A 76 37.69 -2.41 19.52
CA THR A 76 36.43 -2.82 20.17
C THR A 76 35.39 -1.72 20.04
N TRP A 77 35.80 -0.47 20.28
CA TRP A 77 34.92 0.70 20.22
C TRP A 77 35.34 1.64 19.10
N VAL A 78 34.37 2.20 18.40
CA VAL A 78 34.57 3.28 17.43
C VAL A 78 33.63 4.44 17.74
N TYR A 79 34.21 5.63 17.84
CA TYR A 79 33.47 6.88 17.85
C TYR A 79 33.59 7.53 16.47
N TYR A 80 32.47 8.00 15.94
CA TYR A 80 32.48 8.90 14.78
C TYR A 80 31.48 10.04 14.98
N GLY A 81 31.80 11.20 14.41
CA GLY A 81 30.92 12.36 14.48
C GLY A 81 31.22 13.38 13.38
N MET A 82 30.39 14.41 13.31
CA MET A 82 30.63 15.57 12.45
C MET A 82 30.97 16.80 13.30
N SER A 83 31.64 17.75 12.67
CA SER A 83 31.87 19.07 13.24
C SER A 83 31.40 20.09 12.22
N TYR A 84 30.59 21.04 12.67
CA TYR A 84 29.91 22.00 11.81
C TYR A 84 30.46 23.41 11.99
N GLY A 85 30.28 24.23 10.96
CA GLY A 85 30.67 25.64 10.94
C GLY A 85 31.95 25.94 10.14
N PRO A 86 32.45 27.20 10.25
CA PRO A 86 33.64 27.65 9.55
C PRO A 86 34.90 26.83 9.88
N PRO A 87 35.87 26.71 8.96
CA PRO A 87 37.06 25.86 9.15
C PRO A 87 37.81 26.07 10.49
N HIS A 88 38.00 27.32 10.92
CA HIS A 88 38.71 27.63 12.17
C HIS A 88 37.94 27.18 13.43
N ILE A 89 36.61 27.30 13.44
CA ILE A 89 35.77 26.81 14.53
C ILE A 89 35.79 25.28 14.59
N ARG A 90 35.68 24.62 13.42
CA ARG A 90 35.79 23.15 13.34
C ARG A 90 37.15 22.68 13.84
N GLN A 91 38.23 23.32 13.40
CA GLN A 91 39.59 22.96 13.82
C GLN A 91 39.78 23.10 15.34
N TYR A 92 39.25 24.16 15.95
CA TYR A 92 39.27 24.35 17.39
C TYR A 92 38.47 23.28 18.15
N LYS A 93 37.25 22.95 17.69
CA LYS A 93 36.47 21.85 18.29
C LYS A 93 37.18 20.51 18.15
N LEU A 94 37.71 20.22 16.95
CA LEU A 94 38.42 18.98 16.65
C LEU A 94 39.70 18.82 17.48
N SER A 95 40.42 19.91 17.81
CA SER A 95 41.61 19.82 18.65
C SER A 95 41.28 19.48 20.11
N ILE A 96 40.18 20.01 20.64
CA ILE A 96 39.67 19.63 21.98
C ILE A 96 39.32 18.14 21.99
N ILE A 97 38.54 17.69 21.00
CA ILE A 97 38.13 16.29 20.87
C ILE A 97 39.34 15.35 20.78
N ASP A 98 40.33 15.69 19.94
CA ASP A 98 41.56 14.91 19.76
C ASP A 98 42.36 14.81 21.07
N THR A 99 42.48 15.93 21.80
CA THR A 99 43.18 15.98 23.09
C THR A 99 42.52 15.09 24.13
N GLU A 100 41.18 15.13 24.22
CA GLU A 100 40.43 14.35 25.19
C GLU A 100 40.44 12.85 24.88
N PHE A 101 40.17 12.44 23.63
CA PHE A 101 40.17 11.02 23.27
C PHE A 101 41.55 10.38 23.35
N LYS A 102 42.64 11.12 23.12
CA LYS A 102 44.02 10.62 23.29
C LYS A 102 44.42 10.35 24.75
N LYS A 103 43.58 10.72 25.72
CA LYS A 103 43.77 10.29 27.13
C LYS A 103 43.49 8.81 27.33
N VAL A 104 42.79 8.15 26.39
CA VAL A 104 42.56 6.71 26.40
C VAL A 104 43.80 6.01 25.80
N PRO A 105 44.48 5.12 26.54
CA PRO A 105 45.65 4.42 26.02
C PRO A 105 45.34 3.61 24.76
N GLY A 106 46.12 3.81 23.70
CA GLY A 106 45.91 3.10 22.43
C GLY A 106 44.83 3.70 21.52
N ALA A 107 44.25 4.85 21.87
CA ALA A 107 43.32 5.57 21.00
C ALA A 107 43.99 5.94 19.67
N ARG A 108 43.34 5.61 18.56
CA ARG A 108 43.80 5.95 17.21
C ARG A 108 42.81 6.89 16.55
N ARG A 109 43.29 8.02 16.05
CA ARG A 109 42.53 8.89 15.15
C ARG A 109 42.69 8.40 13.73
N ILE A 110 41.58 8.16 13.06
CA ILE A 110 41.57 7.79 11.65
C ILE A 110 41.39 9.06 10.82
N ASP A 111 42.25 9.25 9.81
CA ASP A 111 42.06 10.29 8.81
C ASP A 111 40.99 9.80 7.82
N PRO A 112 39.82 10.45 7.71
CA PRO A 112 38.79 10.06 6.75
C PRO A 112 39.30 10.00 5.31
N SER A 113 40.32 10.80 4.95
CA SER A 113 40.86 10.84 3.59
C SER A 113 41.57 9.56 3.17
N THR A 114 41.96 8.71 4.13
CA THR A 114 42.58 7.40 3.87
C THR A 114 41.55 6.27 3.73
N LEU A 115 40.26 6.54 3.95
CA LEU A 115 39.20 5.53 3.82
C LEU A 115 38.81 5.30 2.36
N PRO A 116 38.58 4.03 1.96
CA PRO A 116 37.96 3.70 0.67
C PRO A 116 36.63 4.44 0.46
N GLN A 117 36.27 4.75 -0.80
CA GLN A 117 35.03 5.49 -1.10
C GLN A 117 33.75 4.70 -0.78
N ASP A 118 33.84 3.37 -0.78
CA ASP A 118 32.77 2.44 -0.44
C ASP A 118 32.68 2.16 1.07
N GLU A 119 33.49 2.85 1.89
CA GLU A 119 33.39 2.67 3.34
C GLU A 119 32.11 3.26 3.95
N TYR A 120 31.57 2.54 4.92
CA TYR A 120 30.28 2.81 5.57
C TYR A 120 30.20 4.21 6.19
N PHE A 121 31.31 4.72 6.72
CA PHE A 121 31.33 6.04 7.35
C PHE A 121 30.96 7.18 6.38
N TRP A 122 31.14 7.00 5.07
CA TRP A 122 30.66 7.97 4.09
C TRP A 122 29.15 8.03 3.98
N ALA A 123 28.44 6.92 4.19
CA ALA A 123 26.98 6.95 4.33
C ALA A 123 26.57 7.76 5.56
N ARG A 124 27.32 7.67 6.67
CA ARG A 124 27.08 8.48 7.88
C ARG A 124 27.36 9.97 7.65
N ASP A 125 28.38 10.31 6.87
CA ASP A 125 28.66 11.70 6.44
C ASP A 125 27.51 12.28 5.60
N ARG A 126 27.01 11.51 4.63
CA ARG A 126 25.85 11.90 3.80
C ARG A 126 24.56 12.05 4.61
N ILE A 127 24.27 11.13 5.53
CA ILE A 127 23.13 11.26 6.46
C ILE A 127 23.25 12.55 7.27
N ALA A 128 24.44 12.84 7.78
CA ALA A 128 24.68 14.02 8.60
C ALA A 128 24.68 15.35 7.82
N SER A 129 24.71 15.29 6.48
CA SER A 129 24.51 16.44 5.58
C SER A 129 23.08 16.57 5.04
N GLY A 130 22.17 15.66 5.42
CA GLY A 130 20.76 15.69 5.04
C GLY A 130 20.39 14.79 3.85
N THR A 131 21.31 13.96 3.37
CA THR A 131 21.06 13.00 2.30
C THR A 131 20.63 11.65 2.89
N PRO A 132 19.41 11.16 2.61
CA PRO A 132 18.95 9.85 3.09
C PRO A 132 19.78 8.69 2.54
N GLU A 133 20.07 7.69 3.36
CA GLU A 133 20.83 6.49 3.00
C GLU A 133 20.23 5.23 3.63
N LEU A 134 20.42 4.08 2.96
CA LEU A 134 19.94 2.78 3.44
C LEU A 134 21.07 1.79 3.75
N GLU A 135 22.33 2.16 3.52
CA GLU A 135 23.46 1.23 3.69
C GLU A 135 23.57 0.67 5.10
N GLU A 136 23.20 1.45 6.12
CA GLU A 136 23.20 0.99 7.49
C GLU A 136 22.32 -0.26 7.67
N LEU A 137 21.17 -0.38 6.99
CA LEU A 137 20.28 -1.54 7.14
C LEU A 137 20.88 -2.86 6.65
N ARG A 138 22.03 -2.85 5.98
CA ARG A 138 22.72 -4.06 5.53
C ARG A 138 23.11 -4.99 6.68
N TRP A 139 23.24 -4.51 7.93
CA TRP A 139 23.50 -5.39 9.08
C TRP A 139 22.40 -6.43 9.31
N VAL A 140 21.19 -6.22 8.81
CA VAL A 140 20.11 -7.22 8.87
C VAL A 140 20.46 -8.47 8.03
N ASN A 141 21.36 -8.37 7.05
CA ASN A 141 21.86 -9.51 6.28
C ASN A 141 22.79 -10.44 7.09
N TRP A 142 23.08 -10.12 8.35
CA TRP A 142 23.89 -10.97 9.23
C TRP A 142 23.31 -12.39 9.37
N MET A 143 21.98 -12.50 9.39
CA MET A 143 21.24 -13.77 9.43
C MET A 143 20.47 -14.01 8.12
N PRO A 144 20.28 -15.27 7.69
CA PRO A 144 19.39 -15.59 6.58
C PRO A 144 17.96 -15.13 6.91
N ASN A 145 17.25 -14.57 5.92
CA ASN A 145 15.92 -13.95 6.12
C ASN A 145 15.87 -12.97 7.31
N GLY A 146 16.96 -12.23 7.54
CA GLY A 146 17.14 -11.43 8.73
C GLY A 146 15.97 -10.49 9.04
N ALA A 147 15.58 -10.51 10.32
CA ALA A 147 14.77 -9.50 10.96
C ALA A 147 15.48 -9.06 12.25
N HIS A 148 15.01 -7.96 12.85
CA HIS A 148 15.54 -7.49 14.11
C HIS A 148 14.44 -7.03 15.07
N ILE A 149 14.77 -7.08 16.36
CA ILE A 149 14.11 -6.33 17.43
C ILE A 149 15.20 -5.65 18.26
N ALA A 150 14.86 -4.57 18.94
CA ALA A 150 15.85 -3.75 19.65
C ALA A 150 15.54 -3.66 21.15
N PHE A 151 16.62 -3.57 21.93
CA PHE A 151 16.64 -3.20 23.34
C PHE A 151 17.29 -1.82 23.46
N SER A 152 16.65 -0.88 24.16
CA SER A 152 17.11 0.50 24.25
C SER A 152 16.87 1.17 25.62
N PRO A 153 17.43 0.65 26.74
CA PRO A 153 17.29 1.28 28.04
C PRO A 153 17.97 2.66 28.08
N VAL A 154 17.35 3.57 28.83
CA VAL A 154 17.85 4.91 29.11
C VAL A 154 18.49 4.95 30.50
N SER A 155 19.68 5.52 30.59
CA SER A 155 20.45 5.66 31.82
C SER A 155 21.05 7.06 31.96
N PRO A 156 21.53 7.43 33.16
CA PRO A 156 22.43 8.56 33.33
C PRO A 156 23.69 8.41 32.47
N ILE A 157 24.27 9.54 32.06
CA ILE A 157 25.55 9.55 31.36
C ILE A 157 26.67 9.37 32.40
N ARG A 158 26.91 8.14 32.85
CA ARG A 158 28.06 7.81 33.71
C ARG A 158 28.74 6.57 33.17
N GLY A 159 30.07 6.55 33.18
CA GLY A 159 30.82 5.40 32.68
C GLY A 159 30.46 4.11 33.42
N THR A 160 30.17 4.19 34.71
CA THR A 160 29.72 3.04 35.52
C THR A 160 28.34 2.50 35.12
N ASP A 161 27.40 3.37 34.72
CA ASP A 161 26.09 2.95 34.20
C ASP A 161 26.24 2.31 32.81
N ALA A 162 27.14 2.83 31.97
CA ALA A 162 27.45 2.25 30.65
C ALA A 162 28.01 0.82 30.77
N THR A 163 29.02 0.63 31.62
CA THR A 163 29.62 -0.68 31.86
C THR A 163 28.59 -1.69 32.36
N LYS A 164 27.76 -1.33 33.35
CA LYS A 164 26.70 -2.21 33.87
C LYS A 164 25.71 -2.65 32.78
N LEU A 165 25.24 -1.71 31.96
CA LEU A 165 24.30 -2.01 30.88
C LEU A 165 24.93 -2.90 29.81
N PHE A 166 26.20 -2.65 29.45
CA PHE A 166 26.92 -3.48 28.49
C PHE A 166 27.14 -4.90 29.00
N GLU A 167 27.62 -5.07 30.25
CA GLU A 167 27.82 -6.38 30.87
C GLU A 167 26.50 -7.18 30.99
N LEU A 168 25.41 -6.49 31.35
CA LEU A 168 24.07 -7.07 31.38
C LEU A 168 23.66 -7.59 30.00
N ALA A 169 23.80 -6.76 28.96
CA ALA A 169 23.45 -7.15 27.60
C ALA A 169 24.32 -8.31 27.10
N LYS A 170 25.64 -8.25 27.31
CA LYS A 170 26.60 -9.29 26.93
C LYS A 170 26.25 -10.64 27.56
N ARG A 171 26.02 -10.67 28.88
CA ARG A 171 25.62 -11.87 29.61
C ARG A 171 24.33 -12.51 29.05
N ARG A 172 23.29 -11.72 28.77
CA ARG A 172 22.03 -12.24 28.20
C ARG A 172 22.21 -12.72 26.76
N HIS A 173 23.01 -12.03 25.97
CA HIS A 173 23.29 -12.46 24.59
C HIS A 173 24.06 -13.79 24.55
N GLU A 174 25.03 -13.98 25.44
CA GLU A 174 25.75 -15.25 25.61
C GLU A 174 24.81 -16.38 26.05
N GLU A 175 23.95 -16.13 27.04
CA GLU A 175 22.98 -17.11 27.56
C GLU A 175 22.04 -17.64 26.47
N PHE A 176 21.57 -16.76 25.57
CA PHE A 176 20.64 -17.13 24.49
C PHE A 176 21.32 -17.42 23.14
N GLY A 177 22.66 -17.34 23.09
CA GLY A 177 23.44 -17.54 21.86
C GLY A 177 23.03 -16.60 20.74
N VAL A 178 22.87 -15.31 21.04
CA VAL A 178 22.49 -14.25 20.07
C VAL A 178 23.66 -13.29 19.95
N ASP A 179 24.18 -13.03 18.75
CA ASP A 179 25.28 -12.08 18.56
C ASP A 179 24.87 -10.66 19.03
N LEU A 180 25.76 -9.99 19.75
CA LEU A 180 25.52 -8.69 20.36
C LEU A 180 25.92 -7.53 19.41
N PHE A 181 25.00 -6.60 19.17
CA PHE A 181 25.22 -5.38 18.38
C PHE A 181 24.92 -4.10 19.19
N PRO A 182 25.79 -3.71 20.13
CA PRO A 182 25.55 -2.58 21.02
C PRO A 182 26.12 -1.26 20.46
N ALA A 183 25.36 -0.18 20.66
CA ALA A 183 25.75 1.18 20.40
C ALA A 183 25.27 2.11 21.52
N PHE A 184 26.18 2.86 22.12
CA PHE A 184 25.84 3.91 23.06
C PHE A 184 25.57 5.22 22.32
N CYS A 185 24.36 5.76 22.51
CA CYS A 185 23.97 7.07 22.03
C CYS A 185 23.89 8.05 23.21
N VAL A 186 24.82 9.00 23.26
CA VAL A 186 24.91 9.98 24.36
C VAL A 186 24.21 11.29 23.95
N GLY A 187 23.07 11.54 24.60
CA GLY A 187 22.28 12.76 24.50
C GLY A 187 22.83 13.90 25.36
N LEU A 188 22.01 14.92 25.58
CA LEU A 188 22.41 16.08 26.40
C LEU A 188 22.23 15.83 27.91
N ARG A 189 21.27 14.97 28.29
CA ARG A 189 20.92 14.69 29.70
C ARG A 189 20.95 13.20 30.04
N GLU A 190 21.01 12.37 29.02
CA GLU A 190 20.73 10.95 29.07
C GLU A 190 21.63 10.17 28.10
N MET A 191 21.79 8.88 28.37
CA MET A 191 22.51 7.94 27.51
C MET A 191 21.59 6.76 27.22
N HIS A 192 21.59 6.30 25.97
CA HIS A 192 20.84 5.14 25.53
C HIS A 192 21.84 4.05 25.12
N LEU A 193 21.69 2.84 25.66
CA LEU A 193 22.33 1.67 25.06
C LEU A 193 21.36 1.08 24.05
N ILE A 194 21.64 1.16 22.75
CA ILE A 194 20.84 0.50 21.72
C ILE A 194 21.50 -0.82 21.39
N VAL A 195 20.80 -1.93 21.58
CA VAL A 195 21.23 -3.27 21.19
C VAL A 195 20.27 -3.82 20.17
N GLU A 196 20.79 -4.12 18.99
CA GLU A 196 20.01 -4.76 17.93
C GLU A 196 20.14 -6.29 18.05
N LEU A 197 19.03 -7.02 18.01
CA LEU A 197 19.02 -8.49 18.02
C LEU A 197 18.60 -9.00 16.64
N VAL A 198 19.56 -9.48 15.85
CA VAL A 198 19.30 -10.02 14.50
C VAL A 198 18.97 -11.52 14.58
N TYR A 199 17.93 -11.95 13.88
CA TYR A 199 17.54 -13.37 13.81
C TYR A 199 16.93 -13.74 12.47
N ASP A 200 16.94 -15.03 12.15
CA ASP A 200 16.17 -15.59 11.03
C ASP A 200 14.69 -15.66 11.43
N ARG A 201 13.86 -14.84 10.77
CA ARG A 201 12.41 -14.80 11.05
C ARG A 201 11.65 -16.07 10.64
N ALA A 202 12.25 -16.91 9.80
CA ALA A 202 11.68 -18.18 9.39
C ALA A 202 11.92 -19.28 10.43
N ASP A 203 12.85 -19.09 11.37
CA ASP A 203 13.14 -20.03 12.46
C ASP A 203 12.31 -19.69 13.71
N PRO A 204 11.29 -20.51 14.07
CA PRO A 204 10.45 -20.26 15.23
C PRO A 204 11.19 -20.35 16.57
N LYS A 205 12.22 -21.19 16.66
CA LYS A 205 13.02 -21.32 17.89
C LYS A 205 13.83 -20.05 18.09
N ARG A 206 14.50 -19.56 17.04
CA ARG A 206 15.30 -18.33 17.13
C ARG A 206 14.46 -17.10 17.43
N ARG A 207 13.25 -17.02 16.87
CA ARG A 207 12.28 -15.98 17.26
C ARG A 207 12.00 -15.98 18.76
N LYS A 208 11.74 -17.16 19.32
CA LYS A 208 11.46 -17.33 20.75
C LYS A 208 12.69 -16.96 21.59
N ASP A 209 13.86 -17.52 21.27
CA ASP A 209 15.11 -17.25 22.01
C ASP A 209 15.42 -15.74 22.06
N VAL A 210 15.24 -15.03 20.94
CA VAL A 210 15.47 -13.58 20.86
C VAL A 210 14.42 -12.78 21.65
N LEU A 211 13.16 -13.19 21.63
CA LEU A 211 12.12 -12.56 22.43
C LEU A 211 12.35 -12.76 23.93
N ASP A 212 12.70 -13.97 24.35
CA ASP A 212 12.99 -14.32 25.75
C ASP A 212 14.22 -13.56 26.24
N CYS A 213 15.30 -13.51 25.44
CA CYS A 213 16.48 -12.67 25.72
C CYS A 213 16.09 -11.21 25.98
N LEU A 214 15.23 -10.63 25.12
CA LEU A 214 14.75 -9.26 25.27
C LEU A 214 13.89 -9.06 26.52
N ARG A 215 12.99 -9.99 26.84
CA ARG A 215 12.18 -9.94 28.08
C ARG A 215 13.07 -9.90 29.32
N HIS A 216 14.08 -10.77 29.39
CA HIS A 216 15.00 -10.80 30.52
C HIS A 216 15.88 -9.56 30.62
N MET A 217 16.33 -8.99 29.49
CA MET A 217 17.07 -7.73 29.50
C MET A 217 16.23 -6.56 30.01
N VAL A 218 14.94 -6.50 29.66
CA VAL A 218 14.00 -5.48 30.16
C VAL A 218 13.87 -5.58 31.69
N ASP A 219 13.68 -6.78 32.23
CA ASP A 219 13.53 -6.97 33.68
C ASP A 219 14.83 -6.67 34.44
N ASP A 220 15.98 -7.15 33.94
CA ASP A 220 17.28 -6.90 34.56
C ASP A 220 17.61 -5.40 34.57
N ALA A 221 17.33 -4.67 33.48
CA ALA A 221 17.59 -3.25 33.39
C ALA A 221 16.65 -2.45 34.30
N ALA A 222 15.37 -2.82 34.37
CA ALA A 222 14.41 -2.25 35.30
C ALA A 222 14.84 -2.48 36.76
N GLY A 223 15.35 -3.67 37.10
CA GLY A 223 15.93 -3.98 38.40
C GLY A 223 17.14 -3.11 38.77
N CYS A 224 17.88 -2.64 37.75
CA CYS A 224 18.96 -1.67 37.92
C CYS A 224 18.48 -0.19 37.94
N GLY A 225 17.19 0.06 37.73
CA GLY A 225 16.60 1.40 37.67
C GLY A 225 16.66 2.07 36.30
N TYR A 226 16.92 1.31 35.22
CA TYR A 226 16.93 1.80 33.85
C TYR A 226 15.62 1.45 33.13
N GLY A 227 15.04 2.42 32.41
CA GLY A 227 13.77 2.23 31.70
C GLY A 227 13.97 2.09 30.19
N GLU A 228 13.29 1.12 29.58
CA GLU A 228 13.21 0.96 28.13
C GLU A 228 12.32 2.05 27.51
N TYR A 229 12.86 2.91 26.65
CA TYR A 229 12.06 4.00 26.05
C TYR A 229 11.35 3.58 24.76
N ARG A 230 11.85 2.57 24.05
CA ARG A 230 11.31 2.13 22.77
C ARG A 230 11.38 0.61 22.64
N THR A 231 10.22 -0.02 22.56
CA THR A 231 10.15 -1.49 22.50
C THR A 231 9.26 -2.00 21.37
N HIS A 232 9.36 -3.30 21.10
CA HIS A 232 8.48 -4.01 20.18
C HIS A 232 7.04 -4.07 20.74
N LEU A 233 6.03 -4.14 19.87
CA LEU A 233 4.62 -4.11 20.28
C LEU A 233 4.27 -5.16 21.35
N VAL A 234 4.87 -6.34 21.25
CA VAL A 234 4.64 -7.49 22.16
C VAL A 234 5.15 -7.26 23.59
N LEU A 235 5.99 -6.25 23.81
CA LEU A 235 6.60 -5.95 25.10
C LEU A 235 6.07 -4.67 25.73
N MET A 236 5.12 -3.98 25.07
CA MET A 236 4.59 -2.70 25.55
C MET A 236 4.01 -2.81 26.96
N ASP A 237 3.31 -3.90 27.28
CA ASP A 237 2.75 -4.14 28.60
C ASP A 237 3.83 -4.36 29.66
N GLN A 238 4.83 -5.20 29.35
CA GLN A 238 5.96 -5.46 30.25
C GLN A 238 6.72 -4.17 30.53
N VAL A 239 7.10 -3.43 29.49
CA VAL A 239 7.84 -2.18 29.61
C VAL A 239 7.04 -1.13 30.37
N ALA A 240 5.74 -0.98 30.10
CA ALA A 240 4.93 -0.03 30.85
C ALA A 240 4.82 -0.42 32.34
N GLY A 241 4.81 -1.74 32.63
CA GLY A 241 4.85 -2.29 33.99
C GLY A 241 6.14 -2.00 34.77
N THR A 242 7.27 -1.74 34.09
CA THR A 242 8.53 -1.42 34.77
C THR A 242 8.55 0.01 35.34
N TYR A 243 7.70 0.92 34.84
CA TYR A 243 7.54 2.29 35.36
C TYR A 243 6.66 2.31 36.63
N ASN A 244 7.06 1.55 37.64
CA ASN A 244 6.28 1.22 38.83
C ASN A 244 6.44 2.18 40.02
N TRP A 245 7.13 3.31 39.83
CA TRP A 245 7.36 4.30 40.89
C TRP A 245 6.05 4.75 41.57
N ASN A 246 6.08 4.84 42.91
CA ASN A 246 4.95 5.22 43.75
C ASN A 246 3.68 4.41 43.44
N ASP A 247 3.82 3.08 43.43
CA ASP A 247 2.75 2.13 43.12
C ASP A 247 2.13 2.40 41.73
N GLY A 248 2.98 2.50 40.71
CA GLY A 248 2.56 2.71 39.33
C GLY A 248 1.85 4.03 39.08
N ALA A 249 2.25 5.12 39.75
CA ALA A 249 1.57 6.42 39.67
C ALA A 249 1.44 6.93 38.22
N LEU A 250 2.46 6.72 37.40
CA LEU A 250 2.46 7.10 35.99
C LEU A 250 1.39 6.33 35.19
N MET A 251 1.33 5.00 35.37
CA MET A 251 0.32 4.17 34.72
C MET A 251 -1.09 4.61 35.14
N LYS A 252 -1.34 4.77 36.45
CA LYS A 252 -2.63 5.23 36.98
C LYS A 252 -3.05 6.59 36.43
N PHE A 253 -2.09 7.51 36.24
CA PHE A 253 -2.35 8.80 35.62
C PHE A 253 -2.73 8.66 34.14
N HIS A 254 -1.95 7.90 33.37
CA HIS A 254 -2.23 7.64 31.95
C HIS A 254 -3.57 6.93 31.76
N GLU A 255 -3.89 5.94 32.59
CA GLU A 255 -5.17 5.23 32.58
C GLU A 255 -6.35 6.14 32.88
N LYS A 256 -6.22 7.06 33.86
CA LYS A 256 -7.25 8.06 34.15
C LYS A 256 -7.47 9.01 32.96
N LEU A 257 -6.40 9.50 32.34
CA LEU A 257 -6.50 10.33 31.14
C LEU A 257 -7.14 9.55 29.99
N LYS A 258 -6.74 8.29 29.81
CA LYS A 258 -7.27 7.38 28.80
C LYS A 258 -8.77 7.18 28.96
N ASP A 259 -9.22 6.90 30.17
CA ASP A 259 -10.64 6.67 30.46
C ASP A 259 -11.48 7.95 30.32
N ALA A 260 -10.89 9.12 30.60
CA ALA A 260 -11.56 10.41 30.43
C ALA A 260 -11.69 10.82 28.96
N LEU A 261 -10.63 10.64 28.16
CA LEU A 261 -10.61 11.06 26.75
C LEU A 261 -11.23 10.01 25.81
N ASP A 262 -11.22 8.74 26.21
CA ASP A 262 -11.71 7.61 25.42
C ASP A 262 -12.57 6.67 26.28
N PRO A 263 -13.74 7.14 26.77
CA PRO A 263 -14.60 6.33 27.64
C PRO A 263 -15.08 5.04 26.96
N ASN A 264 -15.17 5.06 25.62
CA ASN A 264 -15.53 3.91 24.81
C ASN A 264 -14.34 3.01 24.45
N GLY A 265 -13.10 3.38 24.80
CA GLY A 265 -11.90 2.58 24.59
C GLY A 265 -11.54 2.27 23.12
N ILE A 266 -11.88 3.15 22.18
CA ILE A 266 -11.71 2.92 20.73
C ILE A 266 -10.33 3.43 20.24
N MET A 267 -9.76 4.44 20.89
CA MET A 267 -8.55 5.13 20.43
C MET A 267 -7.28 4.35 20.79
N ALA A 268 -6.83 3.43 19.93
CA ALA A 268 -5.58 2.68 20.11
C ALA A 268 -5.47 1.95 21.49
N PRO A 269 -6.41 1.04 21.80
CA PRO A 269 -6.37 0.28 23.05
C PRO A 269 -5.06 -0.52 23.18
N GLY A 270 -4.42 -0.45 24.36
CA GLY A 270 -3.19 -1.19 24.66
C GLY A 270 -1.90 -0.60 24.09
N ARG A 271 -2.00 0.49 23.31
CA ARG A 271 -0.81 1.17 22.80
C ARG A 271 0.02 1.71 23.97
N CYS A 272 1.31 1.42 23.97
CA CYS A 272 2.24 1.73 25.06
C CYS A 272 1.88 1.07 26.41
N GLY A 273 1.15 -0.06 26.38
CA GLY A 273 0.70 -0.76 27.59
C GLY A 273 -0.46 -0.07 28.32
N ILE A 274 -1.05 0.96 27.71
CA ILE A 274 -2.15 1.74 28.31
C ILE A 274 -3.48 1.21 27.78
N TRP A 275 -4.21 0.51 28.63
CA TRP A 275 -5.49 -0.08 28.29
C TRP A 275 -6.66 0.79 28.76
N PRO A 276 -7.76 0.92 27.99
CA PRO A 276 -9.01 1.48 28.49
C PRO A 276 -9.62 0.59 29.57
N LYS A 277 -10.36 1.18 30.51
CA LYS A 277 -11.01 0.47 31.63
C LYS A 277 -11.75 -0.81 31.24
N LYS A 278 -12.40 -0.84 30.06
CA LYS A 278 -13.18 -1.99 29.60
C LYS A 278 -12.34 -3.19 29.13
N TYR A 279 -11.03 -3.03 28.93
CA TYR A 279 -10.12 -4.10 28.48
C TYR A 279 -9.13 -4.55 29.55
N ARG A 280 -8.86 -3.73 30.57
CA ARG A 280 -7.91 -4.03 31.65
C ARG A 280 -8.26 -5.34 32.36
N ASN A 281 -7.25 -6.18 32.59
CA ASN A 281 -7.30 -7.46 33.26
C ASN A 281 -8.27 -8.46 32.62
N ARG A 282 -8.41 -8.41 31.28
CA ARG A 282 -9.29 -9.32 30.52
C ARG A 282 -8.53 -10.23 29.54
N GLY A 283 -7.20 -10.32 29.69
CA GLY A 283 -6.36 -11.20 28.87
C GLY A 283 -5.98 -10.62 27.51
N TRP A 284 -6.02 -9.29 27.39
CA TRP A 284 -5.61 -8.56 26.19
C TRP A 284 -4.14 -8.14 26.24
N GLU A 285 -3.64 -7.99 27.47
CA GLU A 285 -2.27 -7.65 27.79
C GLU A 285 -1.31 -8.75 27.31
N MET A 286 -0.24 -8.37 26.62
CA MET A 286 0.81 -9.24 26.08
C MET A 286 1.93 -9.45 27.11
N THR A 287 1.60 -10.18 28.17
CA THR A 287 2.54 -10.65 29.20
C THR A 287 3.32 -11.88 28.73
N GLU A 288 4.34 -12.29 29.48
CA GLU A 288 5.05 -13.56 29.25
C GLU A 288 4.07 -14.75 29.26
N SER A 289 3.12 -14.74 30.21
CA SER A 289 2.14 -15.82 30.38
C SER A 289 1.07 -15.90 29.27
N SER A 290 0.79 -14.78 28.60
CA SER A 290 -0.24 -14.69 27.53
C SER A 290 0.34 -14.81 26.11
N GLY A 291 1.67 -14.77 25.96
CA GLY A 291 2.36 -14.97 24.70
C GLY A 291 2.30 -13.78 23.73
N GLU A 292 2.48 -14.07 22.44
CA GLU A 292 2.66 -13.04 21.39
C GLU A 292 1.35 -12.50 20.78
N ASN A 293 0.19 -12.92 21.29
CA ASN A 293 -1.09 -12.65 20.67
C ASN A 293 -2.04 -11.89 21.61
N SER A 294 -2.32 -10.62 21.30
CA SER A 294 -3.34 -9.84 22.00
C SER A 294 -4.77 -10.22 21.64
N GLN A 295 -4.98 -11.18 20.72
CA GLN A 295 -6.34 -11.49 20.26
C GLN A 295 -7.21 -12.15 21.33
N GLY A 296 -6.68 -12.78 22.39
CA GLY A 296 -7.51 -13.61 23.26
C GLY A 296 -8.42 -14.55 22.43
N ASP A 297 -9.67 -14.76 22.87
CA ASP A 297 -10.75 -15.41 22.10
C ASP A 297 -11.35 -14.53 20.97
N GLY A 298 -10.57 -13.59 20.45
CA GLY A 298 -11.06 -12.41 19.73
C GLY A 298 -11.76 -11.45 20.68
N ALA A 299 -12.13 -10.27 20.18
CA ALA A 299 -13.22 -9.54 20.79
C ALA A 299 -14.48 -10.34 20.45
N LYS A 300 -14.72 -11.46 21.16
CA LYS A 300 -16.11 -11.75 21.46
C LYS A 300 -16.54 -10.51 22.24
N PRO A 301 -17.46 -9.68 21.72
CA PRO A 301 -18.19 -8.81 22.63
C PRO A 301 -18.57 -9.69 23.81
N SER A 302 -18.39 -9.20 25.04
CA SER A 302 -19.12 -9.79 26.14
C SER A 302 -20.57 -9.72 25.70
N VAL A 303 -21.09 -10.83 25.17
CA VAL A 303 -22.50 -11.05 25.07
C VAL A 303 -22.89 -11.05 26.53
N GLU A 304 -23.33 -9.89 27.01
CA GLU A 304 -24.21 -9.89 28.16
C GLU A 304 -25.22 -10.97 27.85
N LYS A 305 -25.23 -12.02 28.67
CA LYS A 305 -26.17 -13.13 28.53
C LYS A 305 -27.56 -12.50 28.54
N GLY A 306 -28.13 -12.26 27.36
CA GLY A 306 -29.34 -11.46 27.21
C GLY A 306 -29.54 -10.77 25.85
N GLU A 307 -28.48 -10.41 25.09
CA GLU A 307 -28.70 -9.75 23.79
C GLU A 307 -28.90 -10.76 22.65
N GLU A 308 -30.03 -10.63 21.96
CA GLU A 308 -30.45 -11.42 20.81
C GLU A 308 -29.48 -11.18 19.64
N VAL A 309 -28.76 -12.22 19.19
CA VAL A 309 -27.86 -12.09 18.04
C VAL A 309 -28.69 -11.84 16.79
N LEU A 310 -28.64 -10.62 16.27
CA LEU A 310 -29.30 -10.24 15.03
C LEU A 310 -28.75 -11.10 13.89
N THR A 311 -29.67 -11.78 13.20
CA THR A 311 -29.36 -12.62 12.05
C THR A 311 -29.48 -11.83 10.76
N CYS A 312 -29.01 -12.38 9.65
CA CYS A 312 -29.22 -11.77 8.32
C CYS A 312 -30.69 -11.36 8.11
N ASP A 313 -31.65 -12.07 8.71
CA ASP A 313 -33.07 -11.74 8.60
C ASP A 313 -33.49 -10.39 9.18
N SER A 314 -32.69 -9.80 10.08
CA SER A 314 -32.96 -8.48 10.64
C SER A 314 -32.64 -7.32 9.68
N ILE A 315 -31.92 -7.57 8.57
CA ILE A 315 -31.59 -6.55 7.58
C ILE A 315 -32.82 -6.30 6.68
N PRO A 316 -33.19 -5.03 6.39
CA PRO A 316 -34.37 -4.73 5.58
C PRO A 316 -34.37 -5.42 4.21
N LEU A 317 -35.46 -6.10 3.85
CA LEU A 317 -35.63 -6.74 2.54
C LEU A 317 -36.22 -5.77 1.52
N ALA A 318 -35.55 -5.60 0.38
CA ALA A 318 -35.98 -4.69 -0.68
C ALA A 318 -37.07 -5.27 -1.61
N ASN A 319 -37.22 -6.60 -1.66
CA ASN A 319 -38.17 -7.27 -2.54
C ASN A 319 -39.62 -7.07 -2.08
N LYS A 320 -40.50 -6.84 -3.05
CA LYS A 320 -41.96 -6.84 -2.81
C LYS A 320 -42.63 -8.12 -3.27
N TRP A 321 -42.14 -8.75 -4.34
CA TRP A 321 -42.76 -9.93 -4.94
C TRP A 321 -41.95 -11.19 -4.65
N PRO A 322 -42.60 -12.38 -4.60
CA PRO A 322 -41.89 -13.65 -4.41
C PRO A 322 -40.76 -13.82 -5.41
N LEU A 323 -39.66 -14.44 -4.96
CA LEU A 323 -38.44 -14.65 -5.75
C LEU A 323 -37.79 -13.35 -6.30
N GLY A 324 -38.24 -12.18 -5.83
CA GLY A 324 -37.71 -10.89 -6.22
C GLY A 324 -37.95 -10.49 -7.67
N ILE A 325 -39.04 -10.97 -8.26
CA ILE A 325 -39.42 -10.66 -9.64
C ILE A 325 -39.52 -9.14 -9.85
N ASP A 326 -40.01 -8.39 -8.86
CA ASP A 326 -40.14 -6.94 -8.92
C ASP A 326 -38.78 -6.21 -9.10
N LEU A 327 -37.76 -6.60 -8.32
CA LEU A 327 -36.41 -6.04 -8.46
C LEU A 327 -35.75 -6.49 -9.77
N LEU A 328 -35.95 -7.75 -10.16
CA LEU A 328 -35.41 -8.27 -11.42
C LEU A 328 -35.99 -7.50 -12.62
N THR A 329 -37.31 -7.34 -12.70
CA THR A 329 -37.96 -6.60 -13.79
C THR A 329 -37.51 -5.15 -13.83
N ARG A 330 -37.45 -4.45 -12.69
CA ARG A 330 -36.94 -3.06 -12.64
C ARG A 330 -35.47 -2.96 -13.05
N THR A 331 -34.64 -3.93 -12.66
CA THR A 331 -33.22 -3.97 -13.06
C THR A 331 -33.08 -4.21 -14.57
N LEU A 332 -33.94 -5.05 -15.17
CA LEU A 332 -33.95 -5.30 -16.61
C LEU A 332 -34.39 -4.05 -17.38
N VAL A 333 -35.47 -3.39 -16.95
CA VAL A 333 -35.92 -2.12 -17.54
C VAL A 333 -34.82 -1.06 -17.46
N ALA A 334 -34.20 -0.85 -16.29
CA ALA A 334 -33.09 0.09 -16.15
C ALA A 334 -31.87 -0.30 -16.99
N SER A 335 -31.67 -1.60 -17.26
CA SER A 335 -30.62 -2.06 -18.16
C SER A 335 -30.93 -1.80 -19.63
N ASP A 336 -32.18 -1.86 -20.03
CA ASP A 336 -32.61 -1.57 -21.41
C ASP A 336 -32.64 -0.06 -21.67
N GLU A 337 -32.97 0.73 -20.64
CA GLU A 337 -32.92 2.21 -20.66
C GLU A 337 -31.52 2.79 -20.47
N LEU A 338 -30.53 1.94 -20.16
CA LEU A 338 -29.12 2.31 -19.90
C LEU A 338 -28.95 3.22 -18.68
N CYS A 339 -29.73 3.02 -17.61
CA CYS A 339 -29.72 3.83 -16.39
C CYS A 339 -29.53 2.97 -15.10
N VAL A 340 -28.82 1.85 -15.21
CA VAL A 340 -28.66 0.87 -14.11
C VAL A 340 -28.11 1.50 -12.82
N MET A 341 -27.19 2.47 -12.90
CA MET A 341 -26.64 3.11 -11.71
C MET A 341 -27.65 4.04 -11.01
N GLU A 342 -28.53 4.69 -11.77
CA GLU A 342 -29.65 5.47 -11.21
C GLU A 342 -30.59 4.55 -10.42
N PHE A 343 -30.90 3.36 -10.96
CA PHE A 343 -31.66 2.33 -10.24
C PHE A 343 -31.02 1.92 -8.90
N PHE A 344 -29.70 1.72 -8.86
CA PHE A 344 -29.02 1.40 -7.60
C PHE A 344 -29.06 2.56 -6.62
N LEU A 345 -28.81 3.78 -7.09
CA LEU A 345 -28.84 4.99 -6.27
C LEU A 345 -30.22 5.17 -5.62
N ASP A 346 -31.30 4.99 -6.38
CA ASP A 346 -32.68 5.07 -5.88
C ASP A 346 -33.01 3.99 -4.85
N ASN A 347 -32.48 2.77 -5.02
CA ASN A 347 -32.68 1.72 -4.03
C ASN A 347 -31.94 2.04 -2.71
N PHE A 348 -30.71 2.56 -2.75
CA PHE A 348 -30.02 2.98 -1.53
C PHE A 348 -30.70 4.15 -0.82
N ARG A 349 -31.22 5.13 -1.59
CA ARG A 349 -32.04 6.22 -1.03
C ARG A 349 -33.29 5.71 -0.32
N LYS A 350 -33.90 4.64 -0.85
CA LYS A 350 -35.16 4.09 -0.35
C LYS A 350 -34.99 3.13 0.83
N PHE A 351 -33.99 2.26 0.79
CA PHE A 351 -33.83 1.16 1.73
C PHE A 351 -32.69 1.39 2.75
N GLY A 352 -31.96 2.49 2.62
CA GLY A 352 -30.85 2.84 3.51
C GLY A 352 -29.51 2.27 3.06
N ASN A 353 -28.50 2.41 3.91
CA ASN A 353 -27.12 2.11 3.55
C ASN A 353 -26.81 0.62 3.37
N THR A 354 -27.57 -0.27 4.01
CA THR A 354 -27.42 -1.72 3.87
C THR A 354 -28.80 -2.37 3.82
N PHE A 355 -29.05 -3.18 2.80
CA PHE A 355 -30.33 -3.89 2.64
C PHE A 355 -30.15 -5.24 1.96
N ARG A 356 -31.11 -6.14 2.15
CA ARG A 356 -31.20 -7.46 1.52
C ARG A 356 -31.96 -7.39 0.20
N GLN A 357 -31.52 -8.19 -0.75
CA GLN A 357 -32.28 -8.50 -1.94
C GLN A 357 -32.19 -10.00 -2.26
N VAL A 358 -33.28 -10.53 -2.77
CA VAL A 358 -33.45 -11.87 -3.29
C VAL A 358 -33.68 -11.77 -4.79
N VAL A 359 -32.99 -12.58 -5.57
CA VAL A 359 -33.25 -12.76 -7.01
C VAL A 359 -33.29 -14.27 -7.29
N GLY A 360 -34.48 -14.79 -7.59
CA GLY A 360 -34.72 -16.22 -7.65
C GLY A 360 -34.51 -16.88 -6.29
N TRP A 361 -33.59 -17.85 -6.23
CA TRP A 361 -33.18 -18.57 -5.00
C TRP A 361 -31.83 -18.08 -4.45
N SER A 362 -31.42 -16.86 -4.82
CA SER A 362 -30.16 -16.27 -4.37
C SER A 362 -30.44 -15.03 -3.56
N GLU A 363 -29.95 -15.03 -2.32
CA GLU A 363 -29.96 -13.86 -1.46
C GLU A 363 -28.61 -13.14 -1.52
N SER A 364 -28.65 -11.81 -1.51
CA SER A 364 -27.46 -10.97 -1.43
C SER A 364 -27.74 -9.71 -0.60
N LEU A 365 -26.70 -9.19 0.01
CA LEU A 365 -26.68 -7.91 0.71
C LEU A 365 -26.14 -6.84 -0.22
N MET A 366 -26.78 -5.68 -0.22
CA MET A 366 -26.34 -4.47 -0.90
C MET A 366 -25.91 -3.48 0.16
N THR A 367 -24.73 -2.86 0.01
CA THR A 367 -24.22 -1.91 1.00
C THR A 367 -23.49 -0.71 0.39
N ILE A 368 -23.62 0.44 1.03
CA ILE A 368 -22.79 1.64 0.88
C ILE A 368 -22.29 2.12 2.25
N ASP A 369 -22.31 1.24 3.24
CA ASP A 369 -21.82 1.51 4.59
C ASP A 369 -20.31 1.28 4.67
N SER A 370 -19.56 2.31 5.09
CA SER A 370 -18.10 2.28 5.11
C SER A 370 -17.55 1.23 6.09
N ALA A 371 -18.22 0.98 7.22
CA ALA A 371 -17.81 -0.04 8.19
C ALA A 371 -18.01 -1.46 7.64
N VAL A 372 -19.12 -1.69 6.93
CA VAL A 372 -19.38 -2.97 6.25
C VAL A 372 -18.34 -3.20 5.16
N ILE A 373 -18.05 -2.18 4.35
CA ILE A 373 -17.08 -2.28 3.26
C ILE A 373 -15.66 -2.53 3.79
N GLU A 374 -15.25 -1.83 4.83
CA GLU A 374 -13.97 -2.06 5.52
C GLU A 374 -13.84 -3.49 6.03
N ALA A 375 -14.88 -3.99 6.71
CA ALA A 375 -14.87 -5.35 7.24
C ALA A 375 -14.73 -6.39 6.12
N VAL A 376 -15.46 -6.22 5.03
CA VAL A 376 -15.47 -7.14 3.88
C VAL A 376 -14.14 -7.11 3.12
N LEU A 377 -13.50 -5.95 3.00
CA LEU A 377 -12.31 -5.79 2.16
C LEU A 377 -10.98 -5.84 2.91
N MET A 378 -10.95 -5.55 4.22
CA MET A 378 -9.73 -5.47 5.01
C MET A 378 -9.82 -6.23 6.33
N THR A 379 -10.61 -5.77 7.29
CA THR A 379 -10.57 -6.25 8.69
C THR A 379 -10.84 -7.76 8.77
N ASN A 380 -11.87 -8.22 8.07
CA ASN A 380 -12.26 -9.63 8.01
C ASN A 380 -12.04 -10.23 6.61
N ALA A 381 -11.16 -9.66 5.78
CA ALA A 381 -11.00 -10.03 4.37
C ALA A 381 -10.78 -11.54 4.12
N LYS A 382 -10.21 -12.26 5.09
CA LYS A 382 -10.00 -13.72 5.05
C LYS A 382 -11.30 -14.55 5.06
N ASP A 383 -12.41 -13.96 5.47
CA ASP A 383 -13.73 -14.61 5.52
C ASP A 383 -14.51 -14.41 4.22
N TRP A 384 -13.98 -13.62 3.29
CA TRP A 384 -14.68 -13.18 2.10
C TRP A 384 -13.96 -13.61 0.82
N GLY A 385 -14.69 -14.34 -0.03
CA GLY A 385 -14.22 -14.80 -1.33
C GLY A 385 -14.92 -14.15 -2.52
N LEU A 386 -14.63 -14.64 -3.72
CA LEU A 386 -15.13 -14.13 -5.00
C LEU A 386 -16.47 -14.75 -5.43
N GLY A 387 -16.86 -15.88 -4.83
CA GLY A 387 -18.14 -16.55 -5.12
C GLY A 387 -18.33 -16.89 -6.61
N PHE A 388 -19.52 -16.60 -7.14
CA PHE A 388 -19.87 -16.89 -8.54
C PHE A 388 -19.00 -16.17 -9.57
N ARG A 389 -18.29 -15.09 -9.20
CA ARG A 389 -17.36 -14.40 -10.10
C ARG A 389 -16.35 -15.36 -10.70
N ARG A 390 -15.82 -16.30 -9.90
CA ARG A 390 -14.82 -17.27 -10.36
C ARG A 390 -15.35 -18.11 -11.53
N ILE A 391 -16.55 -18.67 -11.38
CA ILE A 391 -17.18 -19.52 -12.41
C ILE A 391 -17.59 -18.71 -13.63
N ILE A 392 -18.11 -17.50 -13.42
CA ILE A 392 -18.63 -16.65 -14.49
C ILE A 392 -17.51 -16.16 -15.42
N PHE A 393 -16.37 -15.75 -14.85
CA PHE A 393 -15.27 -15.20 -15.62
C PHE A 393 -14.22 -16.23 -16.04
N SER A 394 -14.19 -17.43 -15.45
CA SER A 394 -13.22 -18.47 -15.80
C SER A 394 -13.13 -18.78 -17.32
N PRO A 395 -14.23 -18.85 -18.10
CA PRO A 395 -14.13 -19.07 -19.54
C PRO A 395 -13.35 -18.00 -20.29
N LEU A 396 -13.41 -16.75 -19.83
CA LEU A 396 -12.70 -15.62 -20.44
C LEU A 396 -11.28 -15.50 -19.89
N LEU A 397 -11.15 -15.45 -18.55
CA LEU A 397 -9.93 -15.07 -17.86
C LEU A 397 -8.99 -16.23 -17.54
N GLY A 398 -9.40 -17.50 -17.72
CA GLY A 398 -8.60 -18.66 -17.30
C GLY A 398 -8.24 -18.61 -15.81
N ASP A 399 -7.24 -19.38 -15.37
CA ASP A 399 -6.71 -19.27 -14.00
C ASP A 399 -5.82 -18.03 -13.88
N SER A 400 -6.34 -16.97 -13.27
CA SER A 400 -5.69 -15.65 -13.23
C SER A 400 -5.90 -14.90 -11.93
N ILE A 401 -5.13 -13.83 -11.75
CA ILE A 401 -5.17 -12.97 -10.54
C ILE A 401 -6.58 -12.42 -10.22
N PHE A 402 -7.48 -12.33 -11.21
CA PHE A 402 -8.85 -11.85 -11.02
C PHE A 402 -9.84 -12.91 -10.57
N ILE A 403 -9.49 -14.20 -10.68
CA ILE A 403 -10.36 -15.30 -10.26
C ILE A 403 -9.73 -16.22 -9.20
N GLN A 404 -8.42 -16.08 -8.95
CA GLN A 404 -7.69 -16.82 -7.92
C GLN A 404 -8.00 -16.30 -6.51
N GLU A 405 -7.85 -17.19 -5.53
CA GLU A 405 -8.03 -16.94 -4.10
C GLU A 405 -6.93 -17.60 -3.27
N GLY A 406 -6.84 -17.23 -2.00
CA GLY A 406 -5.89 -17.83 -1.05
C GLY A 406 -4.43 -17.69 -1.50
N SER A 407 -3.68 -18.80 -1.39
CA SER A 407 -2.26 -18.86 -1.72
C SER A 407 -1.96 -18.61 -3.19
N ALA A 408 -2.80 -19.14 -4.10
CA ALA A 408 -2.62 -18.95 -5.56
C ALA A 408 -2.68 -17.47 -5.93
N TRP A 409 -3.67 -16.75 -5.42
CA TRP A 409 -3.76 -15.30 -5.64
C TRP A 409 -2.58 -14.53 -5.04
N ARG A 410 -2.15 -14.89 -3.82
CA ARG A 410 -1.01 -14.24 -3.16
C ARG A 410 0.26 -14.41 -4.00
N HIS A 411 0.54 -15.64 -4.42
CA HIS A 411 1.67 -15.97 -5.28
C HIS A 411 1.65 -15.13 -6.57
N SER A 412 0.53 -15.11 -7.29
CA SER A 412 0.42 -14.29 -8.49
C SER A 412 0.55 -12.80 -8.22
N ARG A 413 -0.01 -12.29 -7.12
CA ARG A 413 0.13 -10.88 -6.74
C ARG A 413 1.58 -10.50 -6.44
N ASP A 414 2.33 -11.35 -5.75
CA ASP A 414 3.73 -11.10 -5.41
C ASP A 414 4.63 -11.05 -6.66
N ILE A 415 4.34 -11.88 -7.67
CA ILE A 415 5.01 -11.85 -8.97
C ILE A 415 4.65 -10.59 -9.77
N LEU A 416 3.36 -10.24 -9.83
CA LEU A 416 2.91 -9.15 -10.71
C LEU A 416 3.21 -7.76 -10.15
N ARG A 417 3.13 -7.56 -8.82
CA ARG A 417 3.22 -6.24 -8.18
C ARG A 417 4.49 -5.43 -8.55
N PRO A 418 5.71 -6.00 -8.55
CA PRO A 418 6.94 -5.22 -8.82
C PRO A 418 7.01 -4.59 -10.22
N HIS A 419 6.17 -5.04 -11.15
CA HIS A 419 6.09 -4.50 -12.50
C HIS A 419 5.24 -3.23 -12.59
N PHE A 420 4.38 -2.97 -11.60
CA PHE A 420 3.52 -1.79 -11.57
C PHE A 420 4.06 -0.66 -10.69
N TYR A 421 5.29 -0.77 -10.17
CA TYR A 421 5.94 0.31 -9.44
C TYR A 421 6.22 1.52 -10.33
N HIS A 422 5.97 2.72 -9.81
CA HIS A 422 6.06 4.00 -10.52
C HIS A 422 7.34 4.18 -11.34
N ARG A 423 8.49 3.81 -10.77
CA ARG A 423 9.82 3.85 -11.44
C ARG A 423 9.87 3.17 -12.81
N ASN A 424 8.95 2.24 -13.11
CA ASN A 424 8.95 1.52 -14.39
C ASN A 424 8.29 2.32 -15.53
N TYR A 425 7.60 3.42 -15.25
CA TYR A 425 6.91 4.26 -16.24
C TYR A 425 7.01 5.77 -15.93
N GLU A 426 7.92 6.14 -15.02
CA GLU A 426 8.19 7.53 -14.63
C GLU A 426 8.68 8.39 -15.80
N SER A 427 9.46 7.83 -16.73
CA SER A 427 9.99 8.57 -17.89
C SER A 427 8.92 8.95 -18.93
N LEU A 428 7.70 8.41 -18.80
CA LEU A 428 6.59 8.56 -19.76
C LEU A 428 6.90 8.04 -21.18
N ASP A 429 8.07 7.43 -21.43
CA ASP A 429 8.51 7.02 -22.76
C ASP A 429 7.56 6.01 -23.40
N ILE A 430 6.96 5.13 -22.59
CA ILE A 430 5.96 4.18 -23.06
C ILE A 430 4.62 4.84 -23.41
N LEU A 431 4.33 6.03 -22.86
CA LEU A 431 3.05 6.71 -23.06
C LEU A 431 3.09 7.66 -24.28
N ARG A 432 4.24 8.34 -24.47
CA ARG A 432 4.42 9.41 -25.46
C ARG A 432 4.02 9.00 -26.89
N PRO A 433 4.54 7.91 -27.49
CA PRO A 433 4.27 7.59 -28.90
C PRO A 433 2.79 7.30 -29.16
N HIS A 434 2.11 6.64 -28.21
CA HIS A 434 0.70 6.29 -28.38
C HIS A 434 -0.22 7.50 -28.23
N ILE A 435 0.12 8.45 -27.35
CA ILE A 435 -0.64 9.70 -27.21
C ILE A 435 -0.37 10.63 -28.39
N ASP A 436 0.86 10.69 -28.91
CA ASP A 436 1.15 11.46 -30.13
C ASP A 436 0.36 10.91 -31.33
N ASN A 437 0.27 9.58 -31.46
CA ASN A 437 -0.57 8.94 -32.47
C ASN A 437 -2.05 9.29 -32.29
N LEU A 438 -2.59 9.26 -31.06
CA LEU A 438 -3.96 9.70 -30.77
C LEU A 438 -4.20 11.12 -31.29
N LEU A 439 -3.31 12.07 -30.97
CA LEU A 439 -3.45 13.47 -31.39
C LEU A 439 -3.40 13.60 -32.93
N GLN A 440 -2.57 12.79 -33.59
CA GLN A 440 -2.50 12.74 -35.05
C GLN A 440 -3.79 12.19 -35.67
N VAL A 441 -4.35 11.11 -35.11
CA VAL A 441 -5.64 10.55 -35.54
C VAL A 441 -6.75 11.57 -35.35
N MET A 442 -6.81 12.26 -34.20
CA MET A 442 -7.79 13.32 -33.95
C MET A 442 -7.72 14.45 -34.98
N THR A 443 -6.52 14.78 -35.50
CA THR A 443 -6.34 15.84 -36.50
C THR A 443 -6.66 15.37 -37.94
N SER A 444 -6.50 14.08 -38.22
CA SER A 444 -6.58 13.53 -39.59
C SER A 444 -7.93 12.91 -39.95
N THR A 445 -8.80 12.65 -38.98
CA THR A 445 -9.98 11.79 -39.15
C THR A 445 -11.17 12.48 -39.83
N THR A 446 -11.21 13.81 -40.00
CA THR A 446 -12.47 14.46 -40.42
C THR A 446 -12.36 15.69 -41.33
N THR A 447 -13.38 15.83 -42.19
CA THR A 447 -13.77 17.06 -42.92
C THR A 447 -14.58 18.04 -42.04
N THR A 448 -14.98 17.61 -40.84
CA THR A 448 -15.75 18.36 -39.83
C THR A 448 -14.99 18.38 -38.51
N ASP A 449 -15.03 19.46 -37.74
CA ASP A 449 -14.30 19.56 -36.46
C ASP A 449 -14.89 18.70 -35.31
N ILE A 450 -15.94 17.91 -35.58
CA ILE A 450 -16.64 17.07 -34.58
C ILE A 450 -16.16 15.61 -34.65
N ILE A 451 -15.69 15.07 -33.53
CA ILE A 451 -15.27 13.65 -33.39
C ILE A 451 -15.81 13.03 -32.10
N ASP A 452 -15.87 11.69 -32.02
CA ASP A 452 -16.15 10.96 -30.79
C ASP A 452 -14.85 10.43 -30.17
N LEU A 453 -14.53 10.90 -28.95
CA LEU A 453 -13.31 10.52 -28.24
C LEU A 453 -13.38 9.12 -27.64
N GLU A 454 -14.58 8.57 -27.38
CA GLU A 454 -14.70 7.30 -26.67
C GLU A 454 -14.01 6.15 -27.44
N PRO A 455 -14.31 5.87 -28.71
CA PRO A 455 -13.63 4.81 -29.45
C PRO A 455 -12.11 5.01 -29.51
N LEU A 456 -11.66 6.26 -29.66
CA LEU A 456 -10.24 6.61 -29.70
C LEU A 456 -9.52 6.28 -28.39
N PHE A 457 -10.15 6.53 -27.24
CA PHE A 457 -9.60 6.14 -25.94
C PHE A 457 -9.53 4.62 -25.75
N PHE A 458 -10.48 3.86 -26.29
CA PHE A 458 -10.42 2.39 -26.28
C PHE A 458 -9.26 1.85 -27.14
N HIS A 459 -8.97 2.46 -28.28
CA HIS A 459 -7.80 2.10 -29.10
C HIS A 459 -6.48 2.53 -28.44
N LEU A 460 -6.41 3.76 -27.91
CA LEU A 460 -5.25 4.25 -27.17
C LEU A 460 -4.86 3.30 -26.04
N THR A 461 -5.82 2.95 -25.19
CA THR A 461 -5.56 2.14 -24.00
C THR A 461 -5.28 0.67 -24.34
N LEU A 462 -5.83 0.17 -25.45
CA LEU A 462 -5.46 -1.14 -26.00
C LEU A 462 -3.98 -1.14 -26.41
N ASP A 463 -3.57 -0.17 -27.22
CA ASP A 463 -2.19 -0.03 -27.69
C ASP A 463 -1.21 0.10 -26.53
N LEU A 464 -1.48 1.04 -25.60
CA LEU A 464 -0.69 1.25 -24.39
C LEU A 464 -0.55 -0.02 -23.55
N THR A 465 -1.64 -0.74 -23.33
CA THR A 465 -1.62 -1.95 -22.51
C THR A 465 -0.86 -3.08 -23.20
N THR A 466 -0.97 -3.20 -24.53
CA THR A 466 -0.21 -4.19 -25.31
C THR A 466 1.28 -3.88 -25.36
N GLU A 467 1.67 -2.61 -25.54
CA GLU A 467 3.07 -2.17 -25.45
C GLU A 467 3.65 -2.50 -24.06
N PHE A 468 2.93 -2.17 -22.99
CA PHE A 468 3.36 -2.47 -21.62
C PHE A 468 3.51 -3.97 -21.35
N LEU A 469 2.57 -4.78 -21.84
CA LEU A 469 2.56 -6.22 -21.60
C LEU A 469 3.61 -6.97 -22.43
N PHE A 470 3.76 -6.60 -23.70
CA PHE A 470 4.45 -7.40 -24.71
C PHE A 470 5.70 -6.73 -25.26
N GLY A 471 5.89 -5.44 -25.03
CA GLY A 471 6.92 -4.61 -25.65
C GLY A 471 6.57 -4.18 -27.08
N GLU A 472 5.36 -4.48 -27.55
CA GLU A 472 4.86 -4.07 -28.85
C GLU A 472 3.34 -3.81 -28.81
N SER A 473 2.94 -2.71 -29.42
CA SER A 473 1.54 -2.34 -29.64
C SER A 473 0.89 -3.12 -30.78
N VAL A 474 -0.42 -3.36 -30.64
CA VAL A 474 -1.25 -3.95 -31.71
C VAL A 474 -1.63 -2.95 -32.82
N GLY A 475 -1.30 -1.67 -32.65
CA GLY A 475 -1.53 -0.62 -33.65
C GLY A 475 -3.00 -0.37 -33.95
N SER A 476 -3.88 -0.52 -32.95
CA SER A 476 -5.33 -0.39 -33.09
C SER A 476 -5.78 1.03 -33.43
N GLN A 477 -4.97 2.05 -33.14
CA GLN A 477 -5.26 3.44 -33.49
C GLN A 477 -5.06 3.77 -34.99
N SER A 478 -4.33 2.94 -35.75
CA SER A 478 -4.04 3.23 -37.16
C SER A 478 -5.26 3.02 -38.06
N LEU A 479 -5.44 3.89 -39.06
CA LEU A 479 -6.53 3.80 -40.07
C LEU A 479 -6.58 2.45 -40.84
N GLY A 480 -5.48 1.69 -40.82
CA GLY A 480 -5.34 0.34 -41.38
C GLY A 480 -5.37 -0.79 -40.35
N ALA A 481 -6.02 -0.62 -39.19
CA ALA A 481 -6.11 -1.66 -38.16
C ALA A 481 -6.50 -3.02 -38.77
N SER A 482 -5.71 -4.04 -38.46
CA SER A 482 -5.87 -5.37 -39.05
C SER A 482 -7.27 -5.92 -38.79
N THR A 483 -7.81 -6.71 -39.74
CA THR A 483 -9.09 -7.42 -39.57
C THR A 483 -9.14 -8.20 -38.26
N GLU A 484 -8.00 -8.77 -37.87
CA GLU A 484 -7.83 -9.52 -36.63
C GLU A 484 -7.98 -8.65 -35.37
N SER A 485 -7.47 -7.41 -35.36
CA SER A 485 -7.66 -6.48 -34.25
C SER A 485 -9.15 -6.13 -34.06
N ARG A 486 -9.87 -5.93 -35.17
CA ARG A 486 -11.31 -5.65 -35.14
C ARG A 486 -12.12 -6.85 -34.64
N GLU A 487 -11.80 -8.05 -35.11
CA GLU A 487 -12.40 -9.30 -34.62
C GLU A 487 -12.15 -9.52 -33.13
N PHE A 488 -10.93 -9.23 -32.67
CA PHE A 488 -10.57 -9.30 -31.25
C PHE A 488 -11.42 -8.32 -30.42
N GLU A 489 -11.50 -7.05 -30.83
CA GLU A 489 -12.26 -6.03 -30.09
C GLU A 489 -13.75 -6.38 -29.99
N GLU A 490 -14.37 -6.83 -31.09
CA GLU A 490 -15.76 -7.25 -31.10
C GLU A 490 -15.98 -8.46 -30.17
N ALA A 491 -15.13 -9.48 -30.27
CA ALA A 491 -15.17 -10.65 -29.39
C ALA A 491 -15.00 -10.25 -27.92
N PHE A 492 -14.08 -9.34 -27.63
CA PHE A 492 -13.81 -8.85 -26.28
C PHE A 492 -15.03 -8.13 -25.68
N ASN A 493 -15.64 -7.22 -26.44
CA ASN A 493 -16.87 -6.52 -26.03
C ASN A 493 -18.03 -7.51 -25.79
N VAL A 494 -18.19 -8.50 -26.66
CA VAL A 494 -19.20 -9.56 -26.51
C VAL A 494 -18.96 -10.38 -25.24
N ALA A 495 -17.72 -10.83 -25.00
CA ALA A 495 -17.38 -11.65 -23.85
C ALA A 495 -17.64 -10.91 -22.54
N GLN A 496 -17.26 -9.63 -22.45
CA GLN A 496 -17.51 -8.80 -21.28
C GLN A 496 -19.00 -8.52 -21.07
N SER A 497 -19.75 -8.14 -22.12
CA SER A 497 -21.19 -7.89 -22.02
C SER A 497 -21.96 -9.14 -21.55
N VAL A 498 -21.63 -10.31 -22.10
CA VAL A 498 -22.23 -11.57 -21.66
C VAL A 498 -21.83 -11.92 -20.23
N SER A 499 -20.57 -11.73 -19.85
CA SER A 499 -20.10 -11.99 -18.48
C SER A 499 -20.75 -11.07 -17.45
N ALA A 500 -20.94 -9.79 -17.80
CA ALA A 500 -21.66 -8.81 -16.98
C ALA A 500 -23.13 -9.20 -16.79
N LYS A 501 -23.80 -9.63 -17.86
CA LYS A 501 -25.16 -10.19 -17.75
C LYS A 501 -25.18 -11.43 -16.88
N ARG A 502 -24.22 -12.35 -17.02
CA ARG A 502 -24.09 -13.55 -16.18
C ARG A 502 -23.95 -13.23 -14.69
N LEU A 503 -23.21 -12.19 -14.31
CA LEU A 503 -23.12 -11.72 -12.92
C LEU A 503 -24.49 -11.37 -12.33
N ARG A 504 -25.40 -10.78 -13.11
CA ARG A 504 -26.76 -10.45 -12.64
C ARG A 504 -27.63 -11.69 -12.43
N PHE A 505 -27.36 -12.76 -13.18
CA PHE A 505 -28.10 -14.03 -13.08
C PHE A 505 -27.55 -15.00 -12.03
N GLN A 506 -26.36 -14.76 -11.46
CA GLN A 506 -25.75 -15.54 -10.36
C GLN A 506 -25.82 -17.06 -10.60
N LYS A 507 -26.53 -17.83 -9.75
CA LYS A 507 -26.73 -19.29 -9.88
C LYS A 507 -27.25 -19.73 -11.26
N PHE A 508 -27.95 -18.85 -11.97
CA PHE A 508 -28.53 -19.10 -13.30
C PHE A 508 -27.67 -18.58 -14.45
N HIS A 509 -26.40 -18.25 -14.21
CA HIS A 509 -25.50 -17.71 -15.24
C HIS A 509 -25.43 -18.56 -16.51
N TRP A 510 -25.65 -19.87 -16.42
CA TRP A 510 -25.59 -20.81 -17.55
C TRP A 510 -26.69 -20.58 -18.60
N LEU A 511 -27.79 -19.90 -18.25
CA LEU A 511 -28.86 -19.50 -19.19
C LEU A 511 -28.41 -18.41 -20.17
N VAL A 512 -27.33 -17.68 -19.87
CA VAL A 512 -26.95 -16.48 -20.63
C VAL A 512 -25.77 -16.77 -21.56
N GLY A 513 -25.99 -16.64 -22.86
CA GLY A 513 -24.95 -16.48 -23.89
C GLY A 513 -24.06 -17.70 -24.18
N GLY A 514 -24.41 -18.91 -23.76
CA GLY A 514 -23.54 -20.10 -23.81
C GLY A 514 -22.69 -20.32 -25.08
N LYS A 515 -23.28 -20.29 -26.29
CA LYS A 515 -22.51 -20.42 -27.55
C LYS A 515 -21.76 -19.13 -27.91
N LYS A 516 -22.41 -17.98 -27.76
CA LYS A 516 -21.86 -16.66 -28.08
C LYS A 516 -20.60 -16.34 -27.25
N LEU A 517 -20.62 -16.63 -25.95
CA LEU A 517 -19.48 -16.45 -25.06
C LEU A 517 -18.32 -17.37 -25.42
N ARG A 518 -18.59 -18.67 -25.69
CA ARG A 518 -17.55 -19.64 -26.07
C ARG A 518 -16.83 -19.20 -27.35
N ASN A 519 -17.58 -18.79 -28.37
CA ASN A 519 -17.00 -18.30 -29.61
C ASN A 519 -16.11 -17.07 -29.38
N ALA A 520 -16.61 -16.10 -28.62
CA ALA A 520 -15.85 -14.89 -28.27
C ALA A 520 -14.57 -15.22 -27.48
N CYS A 521 -14.65 -16.09 -26.48
CA CYS A 521 -13.48 -16.52 -25.69
C CYS A 521 -12.45 -17.23 -26.58
N ASN A 522 -12.88 -18.07 -27.53
CA ASN A 522 -11.96 -18.74 -28.45
C ASN A 522 -11.19 -17.75 -29.34
N ILE A 523 -11.84 -16.68 -29.83
CA ILE A 523 -11.18 -15.64 -30.63
C ILE A 523 -10.14 -14.90 -29.77
N ILE A 524 -10.54 -14.47 -28.56
CA ILE A 524 -9.67 -13.77 -27.60
C ILE A 524 -8.47 -14.65 -27.22
N HIS A 525 -8.71 -15.93 -26.91
CA HIS A 525 -7.66 -16.86 -26.51
C HIS A 525 -6.67 -17.06 -27.65
N ARG A 526 -7.14 -17.29 -28.88
CA ARG A 526 -6.27 -17.43 -30.06
C ARG A 526 -5.41 -16.19 -30.30
N PHE A 527 -6.00 -15.01 -30.17
CA PHE A 527 -5.30 -13.74 -30.35
C PHE A 527 -4.17 -13.58 -29.33
N VAL A 528 -4.47 -13.74 -28.04
CA VAL A 528 -3.49 -13.62 -26.95
C VAL A 528 -2.42 -14.71 -27.03
N ASP A 529 -2.82 -15.93 -27.38
CA ASP A 529 -1.93 -17.06 -27.55
C ASP A 529 -0.85 -16.83 -28.61
N ARG A 530 -1.21 -16.19 -29.72
CA ARG A 530 -0.28 -15.80 -30.77
C ARG A 530 0.68 -14.71 -30.28
N ILE A 531 0.18 -13.72 -29.54
CA ILE A 531 1.01 -12.67 -28.95
C ILE A 531 2.02 -13.27 -27.98
N ILE A 532 1.58 -14.18 -27.10
CA ILE A 532 2.47 -14.90 -26.17
C ILE A 532 3.54 -15.66 -26.95
N HIS A 533 3.16 -16.37 -28.00
CA HIS A 533 4.12 -17.10 -28.83
C HIS A 533 5.16 -16.16 -29.46
N LYS A 534 4.73 -15.04 -30.04
CA LYS A 534 5.64 -14.04 -30.63
C LYS A 534 6.60 -13.46 -29.58
N ALA A 535 6.07 -13.02 -28.44
CA ALA A 535 6.87 -12.41 -27.37
C ALA A 535 7.90 -13.36 -26.75
N LEU A 536 7.62 -14.67 -26.72
CA LEU A 536 8.55 -15.69 -26.23
C LEU A 536 9.57 -16.15 -27.30
N ALA A 537 9.24 -16.02 -28.59
CA ALA A 537 10.10 -16.45 -29.69
C ALA A 537 11.21 -15.43 -30.06
N THR A 538 10.99 -14.13 -29.83
CA THR A 538 11.97 -13.08 -30.17
C THR A 538 13.21 -13.15 -29.27
N SER A 539 14.41 -13.28 -29.86
CA SER A 539 15.70 -13.16 -29.16
C SER A 539 15.96 -11.70 -28.76
N VAL A 540 16.38 -11.44 -27.52
CA VAL A 540 16.74 -10.09 -27.10
C VAL A 540 18.15 -9.80 -27.60
N ASP A 541 18.31 -8.82 -28.49
CA ASP A 541 19.62 -8.23 -28.75
C ASP A 541 20.10 -7.51 -27.48
N GLU A 542 21.23 -7.94 -26.92
CA GLU A 542 21.86 -7.36 -25.71
C GLU A 542 22.24 -5.86 -25.85
N LYS A 543 22.02 -5.26 -27.03
CA LYS A 543 22.40 -3.87 -27.35
C LYS A 543 21.34 -2.81 -27.11
N ASN A 544 20.06 -3.16 -26.87
CA ASN A 544 19.05 -2.18 -26.47
C ASN A 544 18.87 -2.20 -24.95
N SER A 545 19.36 -1.14 -24.29
CA SER A 545 19.41 -0.93 -22.85
C SER A 545 18.03 -0.75 -22.21
N GLY A 546 17.22 -1.80 -22.13
CA GLY A 546 15.91 -1.81 -21.49
C GLY A 546 15.57 -3.13 -20.79
N ARG A 547 14.79 -3.06 -19.71
CA ARG A 547 14.28 -4.23 -18.97
C ARG A 547 13.40 -5.09 -19.90
N PRO A 548 13.47 -6.44 -19.85
CA PRO A 548 12.66 -7.29 -20.71
C PRO A 548 11.15 -7.04 -20.48
N PRO A 549 10.32 -7.12 -21.54
CA PRO A 549 8.89 -6.91 -21.46
C PRO A 549 8.22 -7.75 -20.36
N PHE A 550 7.14 -7.19 -19.80
CA PHE A 550 6.40 -7.75 -18.66
C PHE A 550 6.13 -9.25 -18.80
N LEU A 551 5.59 -9.68 -19.95
CA LEU A 551 5.21 -11.06 -20.21
C LEU A 551 6.38 -12.04 -20.09
N ARG A 552 7.55 -11.68 -20.62
CA ARG A 552 8.75 -12.55 -20.59
C ARG A 552 9.27 -12.74 -19.17
N ASN A 553 9.22 -11.67 -18.36
CA ASN A 553 9.63 -11.73 -16.98
C ASN A 553 8.69 -12.62 -16.14
N ILE A 554 7.38 -12.59 -16.41
CA ILE A 554 6.44 -13.43 -15.65
C ILE A 554 6.39 -14.87 -16.16
N ALA A 555 6.70 -15.13 -17.44
CA ALA A 555 6.64 -16.46 -18.04
C ALA A 555 7.53 -17.49 -17.32
N GLN A 556 8.67 -17.07 -16.76
CA GLN A 556 9.56 -17.96 -16.00
C GLN A 556 8.90 -18.55 -14.74
N TYR A 557 7.88 -17.89 -14.19
CA TYR A 557 7.16 -18.34 -12.99
C TYR A 557 5.93 -19.19 -13.32
N TYR A 558 5.52 -19.24 -14.59
CA TYR A 558 4.32 -19.96 -15.05
C TYR A 558 4.66 -20.93 -16.17
N PRO A 559 5.06 -22.18 -15.87
CA PRO A 559 5.35 -23.18 -16.90
C PRO A 559 4.10 -23.58 -17.72
N GLY A 560 2.90 -23.35 -17.17
CA GLY A 560 1.62 -23.62 -17.83
C GLY A 560 1.12 -22.46 -18.71
N ARG A 561 0.87 -22.74 -19.99
CA ARG A 561 0.37 -21.78 -20.97
C ARG A 561 -0.97 -21.14 -20.61
N ASP A 562 -1.86 -21.89 -19.97
CA ASP A 562 -3.21 -21.44 -19.66
C ASP A 562 -3.23 -20.35 -18.58
N THR A 563 -2.40 -20.48 -17.54
CA THR A 563 -2.26 -19.49 -16.46
C THR A 563 -1.61 -18.21 -17.00
N LEU A 564 -0.57 -18.34 -17.84
CA LEU A 564 0.08 -17.19 -18.48
C LEU A 564 -0.91 -16.44 -19.39
N ARG A 565 -1.67 -17.15 -20.23
CA ARG A 565 -2.76 -16.57 -21.03
C ARG A 565 -3.79 -15.87 -20.14
N GLY A 566 -4.19 -16.49 -19.05
CA GLY A 566 -5.18 -15.95 -18.14
C GLY A 566 -4.75 -14.63 -17.48
N HIS A 567 -3.51 -14.56 -16.99
CA HIS A 567 -2.93 -13.33 -16.46
C HIS A 567 -2.86 -12.23 -17.53
N THR A 568 -2.41 -12.57 -18.74
CA THR A 568 -2.35 -11.63 -19.87
C THR A 568 -3.72 -11.04 -20.21
N ILE A 569 -4.74 -11.88 -20.38
CA ILE A 569 -6.12 -11.42 -20.64
C ILE A 569 -6.61 -10.54 -19.49
N SER A 570 -6.31 -10.91 -18.24
CA SER A 570 -6.79 -10.17 -17.07
C SER A 570 -6.19 -8.77 -16.99
N ILE A 571 -4.89 -8.62 -17.26
CA ILE A 571 -4.25 -7.29 -17.25
C ILE A 571 -4.68 -6.48 -18.46
N LEU A 572 -4.84 -7.11 -19.63
CA LEU A 572 -5.38 -6.46 -20.82
C LEU A 572 -6.79 -5.91 -20.57
N THR A 573 -7.64 -6.70 -19.93
CA THR A 573 -8.99 -6.30 -19.50
C THR A 573 -8.93 -5.14 -18.50
N ALA A 574 -7.98 -5.17 -17.57
CA ALA A 574 -7.82 -4.15 -16.56
C ALA A 574 -7.37 -2.81 -17.15
N GLY A 575 -6.36 -2.82 -18.03
CA GLY A 575 -5.72 -1.61 -18.56
C GLY A 575 -6.55 -0.89 -19.64
N ARG A 576 -7.23 -1.65 -20.51
CA ARG A 576 -8.00 -1.11 -21.64
C ARG A 576 -9.27 -0.39 -21.18
N ASP A 577 -10.27 -1.16 -20.75
CA ASP A 577 -11.63 -0.67 -20.60
C ASP A 577 -11.77 0.32 -19.43
N THR A 578 -11.03 0.13 -18.33
CA THR A 578 -11.15 1.02 -17.15
C THR A 578 -10.59 2.41 -17.42
N THR A 579 -9.40 2.50 -18.02
CA THR A 579 -8.75 3.78 -18.36
C THR A 579 -9.49 4.49 -19.47
N ALA A 580 -9.98 3.76 -20.50
CA ALA A 580 -10.76 4.36 -21.58
C ALA A 580 -12.05 4.98 -21.05
N SER A 581 -12.78 4.24 -20.21
CA SER A 581 -14.03 4.73 -19.61
C SER A 581 -13.77 5.96 -18.71
N PHE A 582 -12.69 5.94 -17.94
CA PHE A 582 -12.26 7.06 -17.12
C PHE A 582 -11.98 8.32 -17.95
N LEU A 583 -11.22 8.20 -19.05
CA LEU A 583 -10.94 9.31 -19.96
C LEU A 583 -12.22 9.83 -20.64
N SER A 584 -13.09 8.93 -21.12
CA SER A 584 -14.37 9.30 -21.73
C SER A 584 -15.24 10.12 -20.78
N TRP A 585 -15.40 9.67 -19.52
CA TRP A 585 -16.15 10.43 -18.52
C TRP A 585 -15.48 11.77 -18.21
N THR A 586 -14.14 11.81 -18.17
CA THR A 586 -13.40 13.04 -17.88
C THR A 586 -13.70 14.11 -18.91
N PHE A 587 -13.56 13.80 -20.20
CA PHE A 587 -13.91 14.73 -21.27
C PHE A 587 -15.40 15.02 -21.33
N PHE A 588 -16.27 14.03 -21.06
CA PHE A 588 -17.72 14.24 -20.99
C PHE A 588 -18.08 15.37 -20.01
N HIS A 589 -17.46 15.39 -18.82
CA HIS A 589 -17.70 16.42 -17.80
C HIS A 589 -16.96 17.72 -18.10
N LEU A 590 -15.68 17.67 -18.50
CA LEU A 590 -14.90 18.87 -18.82
C LEU A 590 -15.59 19.73 -19.88
N LEU A 591 -16.05 19.13 -20.97
CA LEU A 591 -16.69 19.84 -22.08
C LEU A 591 -18.01 20.51 -21.68
N ARG A 592 -18.65 20.03 -20.60
CA ARG A 592 -19.89 20.59 -20.04
C ARG A 592 -19.62 21.65 -18.96
N HIS A 593 -18.35 21.88 -18.60
CA HIS A 593 -17.94 22.87 -17.60
C HIS A 593 -16.79 23.73 -18.13
N PRO A 594 -17.06 24.68 -19.07
CA PRO A 594 -16.02 25.48 -19.71
C PRO A 594 -15.13 26.27 -18.75
N SER A 595 -15.67 26.70 -17.60
CA SER A 595 -14.89 27.37 -16.54
C SER A 595 -13.79 26.47 -15.96
N VAL A 596 -14.06 25.17 -15.84
CA VAL A 596 -13.08 24.19 -15.35
C VAL A 596 -12.00 23.95 -16.40
N ILE A 597 -12.37 23.82 -17.68
CA ILE A 597 -11.39 23.74 -18.79
C ILE A 597 -10.48 24.97 -18.79
N ALA A 598 -11.04 26.18 -18.72
CA ALA A 598 -10.26 27.42 -18.74
C ALA A 598 -9.26 27.48 -17.57
N LYS A 599 -9.66 27.07 -16.36
CA LYS A 599 -8.78 27.00 -15.20
C LYS A 599 -7.66 25.96 -15.40
N LEU A 600 -7.98 24.79 -15.95
CA LEU A 600 -6.99 23.75 -16.25
C LEU A 600 -6.00 24.19 -17.34
N GLN A 601 -6.47 24.84 -18.40
CA GLN A 601 -5.59 25.37 -19.45
C GLN A 601 -4.63 26.43 -18.92
N LEU A 602 -5.11 27.31 -18.02
CA LEU A 602 -4.26 28.27 -17.32
C LEU A 602 -3.18 27.57 -16.48
N GLU A 603 -3.56 26.57 -15.68
CA GLU A 603 -2.62 25.76 -14.90
C GLU A 603 -1.60 25.07 -15.82
N ILE A 604 -2.06 24.45 -16.91
CA ILE A 604 -1.20 23.78 -17.91
C ILE A 604 -0.18 24.76 -18.50
N SER A 605 -0.58 25.98 -18.82
CA SER A 605 0.30 27.00 -19.40
C SER A 605 1.41 27.49 -18.45
N GLN A 606 1.28 27.22 -17.14
CA GLN A 606 2.21 27.66 -16.10
C GLN A 606 3.23 26.59 -15.71
N VAL A 607 3.09 25.35 -16.19
CA VAL A 607 3.96 24.23 -15.84
C VAL A 607 4.96 23.96 -16.96
N ASP A 608 6.25 23.91 -16.62
CA ASP A 608 7.31 23.52 -17.55
C ASP A 608 7.18 22.02 -17.90
N GLU A 609 7.08 21.72 -19.20
CA GLU A 609 6.89 20.37 -19.75
C GLU A 609 7.99 19.39 -19.33
N THR A 610 9.15 19.89 -18.90
CA THR A 610 10.30 19.08 -18.52
C THR A 610 10.33 18.66 -17.04
N VAL A 611 9.51 19.27 -16.17
CA VAL A 611 9.71 19.16 -14.70
C VAL A 611 8.57 18.44 -13.95
N ASN A 612 7.34 18.38 -14.46
CA ASN A 612 6.28 17.60 -13.80
C ASN A 612 5.03 17.45 -14.67
N PRO A 613 4.47 16.23 -14.88
CA PRO A 613 3.09 16.12 -15.36
C PRO A 613 2.16 16.74 -14.31
N LEU A 614 1.30 17.67 -14.71
CA LEU A 614 0.43 18.42 -13.80
C LEU A 614 -0.27 17.52 -12.78
N THR A 615 -0.02 17.83 -11.51
CA THR A 615 -0.50 17.13 -10.32
C THR A 615 -1.85 17.63 -9.86
N ARG A 616 -2.82 17.90 -10.76
CA ARG A 616 -4.20 18.09 -10.31
C ARG A 616 -4.89 16.74 -10.05
N ALA A 617 -4.34 16.02 -9.07
CA ALA A 617 -4.88 14.77 -8.55
C ALA A 617 -6.38 14.90 -8.23
N ASP A 618 -6.84 16.10 -7.88
CA ASP A 618 -8.22 16.38 -7.49
C ASP A 618 -9.23 16.31 -8.65
N LEU A 619 -8.83 16.68 -9.88
CA LEU A 619 -9.68 16.48 -11.05
C LEU A 619 -9.88 14.98 -11.32
N LEU A 620 -8.76 14.23 -11.33
CA LEU A 620 -8.79 12.78 -11.54
C LEU A 620 -9.60 12.10 -10.42
N ARG A 621 -9.45 12.57 -9.17
CA ARG A 621 -10.21 12.10 -8.02
C ARG A 621 -11.69 12.37 -8.15
N LEU A 622 -12.08 13.57 -8.58
CA LEU A 622 -13.49 13.89 -8.80
C LEU A 622 -14.11 13.00 -9.87
N MET A 623 -13.38 12.77 -10.97
CA MET A 623 -13.89 11.95 -12.06
C MET A 623 -14.09 10.49 -11.65
N LEU A 624 -13.12 9.92 -10.95
CA LEU A 624 -13.22 8.57 -10.41
C LEU A 624 -14.22 8.47 -9.24
N ARG A 625 -14.55 9.58 -8.57
CA ARG A 625 -15.64 9.66 -7.58
C ARG A 625 -17.00 9.53 -8.26
N LEU A 626 -17.27 10.38 -9.25
CA LEU A 626 -18.56 10.39 -9.94
C LEU A 626 -18.74 9.17 -10.83
N HIS A 627 -17.71 8.75 -11.55
CA HIS A 627 -17.80 7.67 -12.51
C HIS A 627 -16.70 6.63 -12.28
N PRO A 628 -16.74 5.90 -11.14
CA PRO A 628 -15.80 4.83 -10.89
C PRO A 628 -15.98 3.75 -11.98
N PRO A 629 -14.90 3.37 -12.71
CA PRO A 629 -15.04 2.40 -13.79
C PRO A 629 -15.64 1.07 -13.33
N LEU A 630 -15.37 0.64 -12.10
CA LEU A 630 -15.98 -0.54 -11.48
C LEU A 630 -16.97 -0.10 -10.38
N PRO A 631 -18.26 0.12 -10.70
CA PRO A 631 -19.21 0.74 -9.77
C PRO A 631 -19.81 -0.24 -8.74
N LEU A 632 -19.69 -1.54 -8.97
CA LEU A 632 -20.25 -2.61 -8.14
C LEU A 632 -19.24 -3.73 -7.96
N ILE A 633 -19.01 -4.14 -6.71
CA ILE A 633 -18.05 -5.19 -6.38
C ILE A 633 -18.70 -6.14 -5.37
N SER A 634 -18.61 -7.45 -5.64
CA SER A 634 -19.15 -8.50 -4.78
C SER A 634 -18.07 -9.25 -4.01
N ARG A 635 -18.44 -9.73 -2.83
CA ARG A 635 -17.75 -10.76 -2.06
C ARG A 635 -18.76 -11.78 -1.53
N THR A 636 -18.31 -12.98 -1.24
CA THR A 636 -19.15 -14.06 -0.69
C THR A 636 -18.53 -14.61 0.57
N ALA A 637 -19.31 -14.75 1.64
CA ALA A 637 -18.85 -15.30 2.91
C ALA A 637 -18.39 -16.76 2.73
N LEU A 638 -17.15 -17.07 3.09
CA LEU A 638 -16.55 -18.41 3.00
C LEU A 638 -16.91 -19.29 4.21
N ARG A 639 -17.30 -18.65 5.31
CA ARG A 639 -17.77 -19.22 6.58
C ARG A 639 -18.78 -18.25 7.20
N ASP A 640 -19.46 -18.69 8.25
CA ASP A 640 -20.28 -17.80 9.06
C ASP A 640 -19.38 -16.70 9.64
N THR A 641 -19.80 -15.45 9.50
CA THR A 641 -19.01 -14.27 9.90
C THR A 641 -19.96 -13.17 10.36
N ILE A 642 -19.42 -12.07 10.89
CA ILE A 642 -20.21 -10.95 11.41
C ILE A 642 -19.90 -9.71 10.59
N LEU A 643 -20.94 -9.01 10.14
CA LEU A 643 -20.81 -7.63 9.67
C LEU A 643 -20.93 -6.69 10.86
N PRO A 644 -20.08 -5.66 10.97
CA PRO A 644 -20.06 -4.76 12.13
C PRO A 644 -21.27 -3.81 12.17
N ALA A 645 -22.04 -3.72 11.08
CA ALA A 645 -23.18 -2.84 10.91
C ALA A 645 -24.18 -3.46 9.91
N GLY A 646 -25.36 -2.85 9.79
CA GLY A 646 -26.42 -3.29 8.88
C GLY A 646 -27.66 -3.87 9.56
N GLY A 647 -27.70 -3.97 10.89
CA GLY A 647 -28.90 -4.33 11.66
C GLY A 647 -30.07 -3.34 11.46
N PRO A 648 -31.22 -3.52 12.14
CA PRO A 648 -32.40 -2.68 11.96
C PRO A 648 -32.17 -1.18 12.19
N ASP A 649 -31.22 -0.83 13.06
CA ASP A 649 -30.76 0.52 13.37
C ASP A 649 -29.65 1.03 12.42
N GLY A 650 -29.24 0.21 11.46
CA GLY A 650 -28.13 0.43 10.54
C GLY A 650 -26.74 0.26 11.16
N ARG A 651 -26.61 0.05 12.47
CA ARG A 651 -25.33 0.10 13.20
C ARG A 651 -25.02 -1.18 13.98
N SER A 652 -26.05 -1.93 14.35
CA SER A 652 -25.89 -3.16 15.10
C SER A 652 -25.21 -4.24 14.25
N PRO A 653 -24.34 -5.08 14.86
CA PRO A 653 -23.66 -6.16 14.16
C PRO A 653 -24.66 -7.26 13.77
N VAL A 654 -24.41 -7.91 12.64
CA VAL A 654 -25.30 -8.93 12.09
C VAL A 654 -24.51 -10.20 11.73
N LEU A 655 -25.01 -11.36 12.16
CA LEU A 655 -24.48 -12.65 11.77
C LEU A 655 -24.85 -12.98 10.32
N ILE A 656 -23.82 -13.18 9.49
CA ILE A 656 -23.92 -13.51 8.07
C ILE A 656 -23.57 -14.98 7.85
N PRO A 657 -24.50 -15.79 7.34
CA PRO A 657 -24.23 -17.18 7.00
C PRO A 657 -23.21 -17.33 5.87
N LYS A 658 -22.47 -18.44 5.90
CA LYS A 658 -21.64 -18.91 4.78
C LYS A 658 -22.44 -18.94 3.48
N GLY A 659 -21.83 -18.46 2.40
CA GLY A 659 -22.42 -18.44 1.07
C GLY A 659 -23.23 -17.18 0.75
N THR A 660 -23.53 -16.33 1.75
CA THR A 660 -24.18 -15.04 1.53
C THR A 660 -23.23 -14.09 0.79
N SER A 661 -23.73 -13.44 -0.25
CA SER A 661 -22.97 -12.48 -1.03
C SER A 661 -23.24 -11.05 -0.58
N VAL A 662 -22.21 -10.26 -0.36
CA VAL A 662 -22.27 -8.82 -0.11
C VAL A 662 -21.76 -8.08 -1.33
N LEU A 663 -22.58 -7.20 -1.90
CA LEU A 663 -22.24 -6.28 -2.96
C LEU A 663 -22.17 -4.87 -2.39
N TYR A 664 -21.08 -4.17 -2.64
CA TYR A 664 -21.00 -2.74 -2.37
C TYR A 664 -20.93 -1.92 -3.65
N SER A 665 -21.46 -0.70 -3.58
CA SER A 665 -21.42 0.24 -4.70
C SER A 665 -20.50 1.41 -4.42
N SER A 666 -19.37 1.46 -5.11
CA SER A 666 -18.49 2.64 -5.12
C SER A 666 -19.23 3.85 -5.72
N TYR A 667 -20.02 3.65 -6.77
CA TYR A 667 -20.81 4.72 -7.40
C TYR A 667 -21.77 5.42 -6.42
N CYS A 668 -22.45 4.64 -5.57
CA CYS A 668 -23.45 5.16 -4.64
C CYS A 668 -22.84 5.71 -3.35
N ILE A 669 -21.85 5.04 -2.74
CA ILE A 669 -21.15 5.60 -1.55
C ILE A 669 -20.46 6.92 -1.88
N HIS A 670 -19.93 7.06 -3.11
CA HIS A 670 -19.33 8.30 -3.60
C HIS A 670 -20.33 9.45 -3.77
N ARG A 671 -21.64 9.20 -3.67
CA ARG A 671 -22.73 10.20 -3.79
C ARG A 671 -23.47 10.44 -2.48
N ARG A 672 -22.98 9.89 -1.37
CA ARG A 672 -23.59 10.06 -0.05
C ARG A 672 -23.54 11.53 0.40
N PRO A 673 -24.69 12.17 0.66
CA PRO A 673 -24.71 13.57 1.09
C PRO A 673 -24.07 13.80 2.46
N ASP A 674 -24.12 12.81 3.34
CA ASP A 674 -23.50 12.86 4.66
C ASP A 674 -21.96 12.76 4.59
N ILE A 675 -21.41 12.25 3.49
CA ILE A 675 -19.96 12.17 3.24
C ILE A 675 -19.47 13.36 2.40
N TYR A 676 -20.20 13.69 1.33
CA TYR A 676 -19.75 14.64 0.32
C TYR A 676 -20.55 15.94 0.28
N GLY A 677 -21.57 16.12 1.12
CA GLY A 677 -22.44 17.30 1.13
C GLY A 677 -23.69 17.12 0.26
N MET A 678 -24.68 18.01 0.42
CA MET A 678 -25.97 17.92 -0.30
C MET A 678 -25.84 18.00 -1.82
N ASP A 679 -24.71 18.51 -2.32
CA ASP A 679 -24.38 18.60 -3.73
C ASP A 679 -23.44 17.46 -4.18
N ALA A 680 -23.41 16.33 -3.47
CA ALA A 680 -22.55 15.18 -3.75
C ALA A 680 -22.65 14.67 -5.21
N GLU A 681 -23.78 14.85 -5.88
CA GLU A 681 -23.97 14.42 -7.27
C GLU A 681 -23.39 15.40 -8.30
N LEU A 682 -23.05 16.63 -7.89
CA LEU A 682 -22.53 17.65 -8.80
C LEU A 682 -21.05 17.45 -9.12
N PHE A 683 -20.68 17.78 -10.36
CA PHE A 683 -19.31 17.95 -10.80
C PHE A 683 -18.75 19.28 -10.28
N ARG A 684 -18.05 19.23 -9.14
CA ARG A 684 -17.43 20.38 -8.47
C ARG A 684 -16.00 20.05 -8.05
N PRO A 685 -14.98 20.31 -8.89
CA PRO A 685 -13.57 20.05 -8.57
C PRO A 685 -13.10 20.74 -7.29
N GLU A 686 -13.63 21.93 -7.02
CA GLU A 686 -13.28 22.79 -5.89
C GLU A 686 -13.59 22.15 -4.53
N ARG A 687 -14.41 21.08 -4.49
CA ARG A 687 -14.71 20.33 -3.25
C ARG A 687 -13.45 19.80 -2.56
N TRP A 688 -12.38 19.55 -3.32
CA TRP A 688 -11.12 19.06 -2.76
C TRP A 688 -10.21 20.17 -2.25
N ASP A 689 -10.49 21.43 -2.64
CA ASP A 689 -9.83 22.63 -2.10
C ASP A 689 -10.45 23.05 -0.74
N GLU A 690 -11.68 22.60 -0.49
CA GLU A 690 -12.39 22.80 0.78
C GLU A 690 -11.95 21.78 1.83
N GLU A 691 -12.00 22.17 3.11
CA GLU A 691 -11.76 21.23 4.21
C GLU A 691 -12.81 20.10 4.12
N PRO A 692 -12.41 18.86 3.78
CA PRO A 692 -13.37 17.89 3.28
C PRO A 692 -14.30 17.47 4.41
N LEU A 693 -15.61 17.32 4.14
CA LEU A 693 -16.56 16.80 5.14
C LEU A 693 -16.11 15.43 5.70
N CYS A 694 -15.35 14.64 4.94
CA CYS A 694 -14.72 13.39 5.39
C CYS A 694 -13.65 13.57 6.50
N SER A 695 -13.14 14.79 6.71
CA SER A 695 -12.31 15.12 7.88
C SER A 695 -13.11 15.06 9.19
N ARG A 696 -14.45 15.06 9.15
CA ARG A 696 -15.32 15.00 10.34
C ARG A 696 -15.72 13.57 10.75
N GLU A 697 -15.75 12.62 9.82
CA GLU A 697 -15.97 11.20 10.13
C GLU A 697 -14.63 10.61 10.59
N THR A 698 -14.51 10.14 11.84
CA THR A 698 -13.21 9.80 12.45
C THR A 698 -12.87 8.31 12.40
N THR A 699 -13.86 7.44 12.27
CA THR A 699 -13.71 5.99 12.48
C THR A 699 -13.36 5.18 11.23
N HIS A 700 -13.82 5.57 10.03
CA HIS A 700 -13.64 4.78 8.79
C HIS A 700 -13.08 5.62 7.61
N ARG A 701 -12.24 6.62 7.91
CA ARG A 701 -11.74 7.67 6.99
C ARG A 701 -11.18 7.20 5.63
N GLY A 702 -10.79 5.93 5.50
CA GLY A 702 -10.24 5.36 4.26
C GLY A 702 -11.26 4.63 3.36
N TRP A 703 -12.51 4.45 3.79
CA TRP A 703 -13.47 3.54 3.14
C TRP A 703 -14.67 4.24 2.49
N THR A 704 -14.56 5.56 2.31
CA THR A 704 -15.60 6.40 1.69
C THR A 704 -15.27 6.76 0.25
N TYR A 705 -14.00 6.62 -0.16
CA TYR A 705 -13.52 6.85 -1.52
C TYR A 705 -12.73 5.64 -2.03
N LEU A 706 -13.34 4.85 -2.92
CA LEU A 706 -12.90 3.50 -3.33
C LEU A 706 -12.82 3.31 -4.87
N PRO A 707 -12.25 4.24 -5.64
CA PRO A 707 -12.18 4.11 -7.11
C PRO A 707 -11.32 2.92 -7.57
N PHE A 708 -10.36 2.49 -6.75
CA PHE A 708 -9.43 1.38 -7.03
C PHE A 708 -9.63 0.19 -6.07
N GLY A 709 -10.76 0.16 -5.36
CA GLY A 709 -11.02 -0.79 -4.28
C GLY A 709 -10.18 -0.52 -3.03
N GLY A 710 -10.01 -1.54 -2.20
CA GLY A 710 -9.24 -1.45 -0.95
C GLY A 710 -8.76 -2.82 -0.47
N GLY A 711 -7.96 -2.80 0.60
CA GLY A 711 -7.43 -3.98 1.28
C GLY A 711 -6.43 -4.79 0.45
N PRO A 712 -6.29 -6.11 0.69
CA PRO A 712 -5.29 -6.93 0.01
C PRO A 712 -5.43 -6.95 -1.52
N ARG A 713 -6.65 -6.75 -2.04
CA ARG A 713 -6.98 -6.80 -3.48
C ARG A 713 -7.03 -5.41 -4.15
N THR A 714 -6.46 -4.36 -3.55
CA THR A 714 -6.32 -3.04 -4.19
C THR A 714 -5.64 -3.14 -5.56
N CYS A 715 -6.11 -2.33 -6.52
CA CYS A 715 -5.62 -2.29 -7.90
C CYS A 715 -4.08 -2.14 -7.97
N LEU A 716 -3.44 -2.98 -8.79
CA LEU A 716 -1.99 -2.88 -9.04
C LEU A 716 -1.65 -1.74 -10.01
N GLY A 717 -2.53 -1.45 -10.98
CA GLY A 717 -2.31 -0.44 -12.01
C GLY A 717 -2.80 0.97 -11.65
N MET A 718 -2.99 1.28 -10.36
CA MET A 718 -3.52 2.57 -9.91
C MET A 718 -2.67 3.74 -10.41
N ASP A 719 -1.40 3.74 -10.05
CA ASP A 719 -0.47 4.81 -10.39
C ASP A 719 -0.28 4.91 -11.92
N PHE A 720 -0.16 3.78 -12.63
CA PHE A 720 -0.07 3.74 -14.08
C PHE A 720 -1.28 4.39 -14.77
N SER A 721 -2.51 4.07 -14.31
CA SER A 721 -3.74 4.62 -14.87
C SER A 721 -3.87 6.12 -14.61
N LEU A 722 -3.52 6.58 -13.39
CA LEU A 722 -3.56 8.00 -13.04
C LEU A 722 -2.52 8.82 -13.81
N THR A 723 -1.28 8.34 -13.90
CA THR A 723 -0.21 9.00 -14.66
C THR A 723 -0.56 9.04 -16.15
N GLY A 724 -0.96 7.91 -16.74
CA GLY A 724 -1.36 7.83 -18.14
C GLY A 724 -2.53 8.74 -18.48
N GLY A 725 -3.59 8.70 -17.65
CA GLY A 725 -4.76 9.53 -17.86
C GLY A 725 -4.48 11.02 -17.71
N ALA A 726 -3.73 11.44 -16.69
CA ALA A 726 -3.32 12.83 -16.50
C ALA A 726 -2.55 13.34 -17.72
N TYR A 727 -1.56 12.56 -18.18
CA TYR A 727 -0.74 12.92 -19.32
C TYR A 727 -1.57 13.03 -20.61
N THR A 728 -2.50 12.10 -20.86
CA THR A 728 -3.43 12.19 -22.01
C THR A 728 -4.30 13.45 -21.97
N ILE A 729 -4.88 13.79 -20.81
CA ILE A 729 -5.73 14.98 -20.66
C ILE A 729 -4.94 16.25 -20.97
N VAL A 730 -3.75 16.40 -20.39
CA VAL A 730 -2.88 17.55 -20.60
C VAL A 730 -2.53 17.72 -22.07
N ARG A 731 -2.05 16.64 -22.72
CA ARG A 731 -1.62 16.69 -24.13
C ARG A 731 -2.77 17.05 -25.09
N ILE A 732 -3.99 16.58 -24.83
CA ILE A 732 -5.17 16.96 -25.62
C ILE A 732 -5.51 18.44 -25.42
N LEU A 733 -5.53 18.94 -24.18
CA LEU A 733 -5.86 20.34 -23.89
C LEU A 733 -4.79 21.32 -24.42
N GLN A 734 -3.52 20.91 -24.45
CA GLN A 734 -2.45 21.67 -25.10
C GLN A 734 -2.61 21.71 -26.62
N ARG A 735 -2.96 20.58 -27.24
CA ARG A 735 -3.09 20.47 -28.70
C ARG A 735 -4.34 21.16 -29.23
N PHE A 736 -5.44 21.13 -28.46
CA PHE A 736 -6.75 21.65 -28.84
C PHE A 736 -7.26 22.66 -27.81
N PRO A 737 -6.73 23.90 -27.80
CA PRO A 737 -7.12 24.92 -26.81
C PRO A 737 -8.57 25.39 -26.97
N SER A 738 -9.15 25.25 -28.17
CA SER A 738 -10.53 25.65 -28.50
C SER A 738 -11.56 24.53 -28.32
N ILE A 739 -11.15 23.41 -27.72
CA ILE A 739 -11.99 22.22 -27.57
C ILE A 739 -13.27 22.53 -26.77
N LYS A 740 -14.43 22.12 -27.30
CA LYS A 740 -15.74 22.47 -26.73
C LYS A 740 -16.81 21.42 -27.03
N LEU A 741 -17.93 21.52 -26.33
CA LEU A 741 -19.09 20.69 -26.61
C LEU A 741 -19.71 21.07 -27.97
N PRO A 742 -20.03 20.10 -28.86
CA PRO A 742 -20.70 20.37 -30.13
C PRO A 742 -22.06 21.04 -29.95
N VAL A 743 -22.44 21.89 -30.90
CA VAL A 743 -23.76 22.55 -30.90
C VAL A 743 -24.86 21.49 -31.03
N GLY A 744 -25.86 21.54 -30.14
CA GLY A 744 -27.01 20.63 -30.14
C GLY A 744 -26.87 19.40 -29.24
N GLU A 745 -25.71 19.19 -28.61
CA GLU A 745 -25.55 18.14 -27.61
C GLU A 745 -26.36 18.43 -26.33
N ARG A 746 -27.02 17.40 -25.79
CA ARG A 746 -27.85 17.55 -24.60
C ARG A 746 -26.97 17.61 -23.35
N ILE A 747 -27.20 18.63 -22.51
CA ILE A 747 -26.63 18.73 -21.18
C ILE A 747 -27.61 18.06 -20.20
N GLN A 748 -27.26 16.87 -19.74
CA GLN A 748 -28.00 16.13 -18.72
C GLN A 748 -27.43 16.43 -17.34
N VAL A 749 -28.29 16.33 -16.31
CA VAL A 749 -27.86 16.45 -14.91
C VAL A 749 -27.02 15.22 -14.53
N SER A 750 -25.95 15.44 -13.77
CA SER A 750 -25.10 14.36 -13.26
C SER A 750 -25.91 13.35 -12.44
N GLY A 751 -25.72 12.06 -12.72
CA GLY A 751 -26.49 10.95 -12.13
C GLY A 751 -27.61 10.41 -13.04
N LYS A 752 -28.01 11.15 -14.09
CA LYS A 752 -29.05 10.76 -15.06
C LYS A 752 -28.52 10.43 -16.44
N GLU A 753 -27.19 10.42 -16.60
CA GLU A 753 -26.58 10.09 -17.87
C GLU A 753 -26.80 8.63 -18.23
N LYS A 754 -27.09 8.36 -19.51
CA LYS A 754 -27.13 7.00 -20.02
C LYS A 754 -25.74 6.37 -19.96
N GLN A 755 -25.69 5.15 -19.45
CA GLN A 755 -24.48 4.42 -19.12
C GLN A 755 -24.55 3.00 -19.65
N ILE A 756 -23.48 2.55 -20.29
CA ILE A 756 -23.29 1.14 -20.63
C ILE A 756 -22.42 0.52 -19.55
N THR A 757 -22.95 -0.51 -18.87
CA THR A 757 -22.19 -1.32 -17.93
C THR A 757 -21.89 -2.68 -18.54
N THR A 758 -20.67 -2.83 -19.08
CA THR A 758 -20.09 -4.15 -19.38
C THR A 758 -19.38 -4.64 -18.12
N LEU A 759 -18.04 -4.72 -18.14
CA LEU A 759 -17.23 -4.80 -16.92
C LEU A 759 -16.97 -3.40 -16.35
N SER A 760 -16.75 -2.41 -17.22
CA SER A 760 -16.58 -1.00 -16.84
C SER A 760 -17.86 -0.19 -17.07
N LEU A 761 -17.93 0.98 -16.43
CA LEU A 761 -18.99 1.97 -16.61
C LEU A 761 -18.55 3.06 -17.59
N LYS A 762 -19.21 3.15 -18.75
CA LYS A 762 -18.89 4.15 -19.79
C LYS A 762 -20.13 4.93 -20.27
N PRO A 763 -19.97 6.13 -20.85
CA PRO A 763 -21.09 6.86 -21.45
C PRO A 763 -21.77 6.03 -22.54
N ALA A 764 -23.10 6.04 -22.60
CA ALA A 764 -23.81 5.33 -23.66
C ALA A 764 -23.80 6.07 -25.00
N ASP A 765 -23.82 7.40 -24.95
CA ASP A 765 -23.94 8.28 -26.12
C ASP A 765 -22.57 8.69 -26.69
N GLY A 766 -21.49 8.08 -26.21
CA GLY A 766 -20.10 8.43 -26.56
C GLY A 766 -19.63 9.73 -25.89
N CYS A 767 -18.50 10.24 -26.36
CA CYS A 767 -17.92 11.51 -25.93
C CYS A 767 -17.60 12.39 -27.15
N LYS A 768 -18.65 12.93 -27.75
CA LYS A 768 -18.53 13.83 -28.91
C LYS A 768 -17.97 15.19 -28.51
N VAL A 769 -17.04 15.69 -29.31
CA VAL A 769 -16.34 16.94 -29.08
C VAL A 769 -16.16 17.71 -30.38
N ASP A 770 -16.23 19.03 -30.31
CA ASP A 770 -15.81 19.95 -31.36
C ASP A 770 -14.39 20.41 -31.01
N LEU A 771 -13.41 20.05 -31.83
CA LEU A 771 -11.99 20.36 -31.60
C LEU A 771 -11.70 21.86 -31.75
N GLY A 772 -12.61 22.61 -32.39
CA GLY A 772 -12.37 23.97 -32.84
C GLY A 772 -11.41 24.02 -34.04
N LYS A 773 -11.35 25.18 -34.71
CA LYS A 773 -10.35 25.40 -35.76
C LYS A 773 -8.95 25.34 -35.12
N VAL A 774 -8.17 24.33 -35.51
CA VAL A 774 -6.79 24.10 -35.09
C VAL A 774 -5.86 25.20 -35.60
#